data_AF-U7PH21-F1
#
_entry.id   AF-U7PH21-F1
#
_cell.length_a   1.000
_cell.length_b   1.000
_cell.length_c   1.000
_cell.angle_alpha   90.00
_cell.angle_beta   90.00
_cell.angle_gamma   90.00
#
_symmetry.space_group_name_H-M   'P 1'
#
loop_
_entity.id
_entity.type
_entity.pdbx_description
1 polymer ?
#
loop_
_entity_poly.entity_id
_entity_poly.type
_entity_poly.pdbx_seq_one_letter_code
_entity_poly.pdbx_strand_id
1 'polypeptide(L)'
;MAPSFFSRPKGSTSSFDQSTPPELSTDASTPTKAKPGDGGDGGDGSETNIGARSSADVADELTPLLPSPPDSEGRIEHARENKRQIGVLSATMLIVNRVIGTGIFATPGTILALSGSVGLSLFIWVAGMLIAAAGTAVYIEFGTAIPRNGGEKNYLEFVYRRPRFLVTGCYTGYVMLLGWASGNSVIFGEYILNAAQVEPTRWNQRGVGLACITSAFLIHGLALKWGLRLQNFLGAIKLIIIFIIVVGGWVALAGHIKLPENEKPHNFRNAFDGTTGSAYGVVTALYNVIWSYIGYSNANYALSETKNPVRTLRIAAPLAIGVISVLYMLVNVAYFASVSKEEIISSGQLVAASMFKNVFGGAAERALSVFVALSAFGNVLSVIFSQGRLVQELGIEGILPFSRFWASNKPFNAPLAGLFEHWAVSVIIMLAPPPGDAYNFILNLISYPLAIVNAFVAAGLLFLYKNRRSWNWHPPISATWPVVLFFFLSNIYLVVAPFVPPSEGQNVYDNLPYWIHCVVGFGLIVAGGIYWVIWAKILPKIGRYELVQPKEDMPQPRLIGAQELPIEPPGIIWKDDFISPELEQELIDRFLHKMDWPDGTGRRSLHFGYTFDYRTFGVDPEVHFTPFPDWLLPLIPTGEDRPPEQVCLQYYPPGSGIPPHADTHSAFDQLYALFFGSPVLMQFRKGDKRVDIDLTPRSMMQMTGDVRLHWTHGIRQRKTDTLADGTVRRREDRWSITFRWLRGGECDCGDVSLCDTAQKRLGIEKTYRWKQKSK
;
A
#
# COMPACT_ATOMS: atom_id res chain seq x y z
N MET A 1 13.30 -20.31 -22.88
CA MET A 1 13.85 -19.98 -21.53
C MET A 1 12.71 -19.42 -20.72
N ALA A 2 12.24 -20.15 -19.69
CA ALA A 2 11.00 -19.82 -19.00
C ALA A 2 11.22 -18.72 -17.93
N PRO A 3 10.38 -17.67 -17.86
CA PRO A 3 10.39 -16.72 -16.75
C PRO A 3 9.83 -17.39 -15.49
N SER A 4 10.34 -17.00 -14.32
CA SER A 4 10.00 -17.64 -13.04
C SER A 4 8.64 -17.20 -12.48
N PHE A 5 7.58 -17.60 -13.16
CA PHE A 5 6.47 -18.26 -12.47
C PHE A 5 6.87 -19.71 -12.22
N PHE A 6 6.38 -20.35 -11.17
CA PHE A 6 6.46 -21.81 -11.07
C PHE A 6 5.47 -22.41 -12.08
N SER A 7 5.98 -22.67 -13.28
CA SER A 7 5.26 -23.31 -14.37
C SER A 7 4.85 -24.74 -13.98
N ARG A 8 3.65 -24.93 -13.44
CA ARG A 8 3.05 -26.28 -13.37
C ARG A 8 2.74 -26.75 -14.80
N PRO A 9 3.18 -27.95 -15.21
CA PRO A 9 2.76 -28.53 -16.48
C PRO A 9 1.25 -28.78 -16.47
N LYS A 10 0.55 -28.42 -17.55
CA LYS A 10 -0.83 -28.85 -17.75
C LYS A 10 -0.86 -30.36 -17.98
N GLY A 11 -1.15 -31.13 -16.92
CA GLY A 11 -1.29 -32.59 -16.97
C GLY A 11 -0.94 -33.35 -15.68
N SER A 12 -0.30 -32.71 -14.69
CA SER A 12 0.05 -33.40 -13.43
C SER A 12 -1.09 -33.35 -12.39
N THR A 13 -2.19 -34.03 -12.67
CA THR A 13 -3.12 -34.50 -11.63
C THR A 13 -2.61 -35.83 -11.10
N SER A 14 -2.09 -35.86 -9.87
CA SER A 14 -1.77 -37.11 -9.18
C SER A 14 -3.05 -37.88 -8.90
N SER A 15 -3.22 -39.02 -9.56
CA SER A 15 -4.36 -39.93 -9.40
C SER A 15 -4.24 -40.74 -8.11
N PHE A 16 -4.77 -40.19 -7.02
CA PHE A 16 -5.14 -40.85 -5.76
C PHE A 16 -6.30 -40.01 -5.18
N ASP A 17 -7.47 -40.53 -4.82
CA ASP A 17 -7.92 -41.93 -4.75
C ASP A 17 -9.43 -42.02 -5.13
N GLN A 18 -9.88 -43.17 -5.62
CA GLN A 18 -11.29 -43.41 -5.98
C GLN A 18 -11.93 -44.40 -4.99
N SER A 19 -12.87 -43.95 -4.16
CA SER A 19 -13.71 -44.86 -3.37
C SER A 19 -15.11 -44.27 -3.09
N THR A 20 -16.06 -44.60 -3.97
CA THR A 20 -17.50 -44.50 -3.69
C THR A 20 -17.92 -45.58 -2.68
N PRO A 21 -18.71 -45.26 -1.63
CA PRO A 21 -19.45 -46.27 -0.86
C PRO A 21 -20.64 -46.82 -1.68
N PRO A 22 -21.09 -48.07 -1.43
CA PRO A 22 -22.04 -48.77 -2.30
C PRO A 22 -23.51 -48.42 -2.03
N GLU A 23 -24.36 -48.66 -3.04
CA GLU A 23 -25.81 -48.71 -2.92
C GLU A 23 -26.26 -49.83 -1.96
N LEU A 24 -27.32 -49.57 -1.17
CA LEU A 24 -28.15 -50.64 -0.61
C LEU A 24 -29.63 -50.32 -0.87
N SER A 25 -30.28 -51.22 -1.59
CA SER A 25 -31.69 -51.17 -1.97
C SER A 25 -32.60 -51.75 -0.88
N THR A 26 -33.74 -51.12 -0.62
CA THR A 26 -35.00 -51.81 -0.30
C THR A 26 -36.20 -50.97 -0.75
N ASP A 27 -37.06 -51.56 -1.60
CA ASP A 27 -38.30 -50.96 -2.08
C ASP A 27 -39.38 -50.81 -0.99
N ALA A 28 -40.26 -49.80 -1.09
CA ALA A 28 -41.66 -50.02 -1.56
C ALA A 28 -42.66 -48.90 -1.18
N SER A 29 -43.54 -48.56 -2.14
CA SER A 29 -44.89 -47.97 -1.98
C SER A 29 -45.08 -46.52 -1.45
N THR A 30 -45.10 -45.59 -2.40
CA THR A 30 -45.89 -44.34 -2.50
C THR A 30 -47.43 -44.55 -2.56
N PRO A 31 -48.32 -43.51 -2.59
CA PRO A 31 -48.32 -42.19 -1.91
C PRO A 31 -49.75 -41.65 -1.48
N THR A 32 -49.82 -40.35 -1.15
CA THR A 32 -50.92 -39.35 -1.37
C THR A 32 -52.06 -39.04 -0.36
N LYS A 33 -52.07 -37.73 0.02
CA LYS A 33 -53.18 -36.72 0.03
C LYS A 33 -53.93 -36.29 1.33
N ALA A 34 -53.91 -34.96 1.51
CA ALA A 34 -54.92 -34.01 2.07
C ALA A 34 -55.24 -34.02 3.60
N LYS A 35 -54.85 -33.03 4.44
CA LYS A 35 -55.32 -31.60 4.65
C LYS A 35 -56.74 -31.44 5.27
N PRO A 36 -57.07 -30.35 6.01
CA PRO A 36 -57.11 -30.38 7.50
C PRO A 36 -58.34 -29.66 8.16
N GLY A 37 -58.33 -29.51 9.49
CA GLY A 37 -59.22 -28.68 10.34
C GLY A 37 -59.41 -29.32 11.74
N ASP A 38 -59.79 -28.67 12.83
CA ASP A 38 -59.98 -27.24 13.21
C ASP A 38 -60.15 -27.17 14.77
N GLY A 39 -60.12 -25.98 15.40
CA GLY A 39 -60.86 -25.73 16.66
C GLY A 39 -60.14 -25.30 17.96
N GLY A 40 -59.92 -23.97 18.11
CA GLY A 40 -60.12 -23.15 19.35
C GLY A 40 -59.27 -23.38 20.63
N ASP A 41 -59.29 -22.49 21.65
CA ASP A 41 -59.66 -21.07 21.78
C ASP A 41 -59.18 -20.53 23.18
N GLY A 42 -59.05 -19.21 23.39
CA GLY A 42 -58.96 -18.57 24.73
C GLY A 42 -57.91 -17.43 24.90
N GLY A 43 -58.37 -16.17 25.07
CA GLY A 43 -57.57 -14.93 25.25
C GLY A 43 -56.79 -14.80 26.59
N ASP A 44 -56.29 -13.64 27.07
CA ASP A 44 -56.29 -12.21 26.66
C ASP A 44 -55.14 -11.50 27.47
N GLY A 45 -54.57 -10.30 27.20
CA GLY A 45 -54.79 -9.24 26.20
C GLY A 45 -53.90 -7.99 26.46
N SER A 46 -54.40 -6.80 26.08
CA SER A 46 -53.81 -5.43 26.24
C SER A 46 -52.65 -5.00 25.32
N GLU A 47 -52.62 -3.71 24.96
CA GLU A 47 -52.19 -3.21 23.64
C GLU A 47 -51.07 -2.13 23.62
N THR A 48 -50.75 -1.69 22.38
CA THR A 48 -50.02 -0.47 21.95
C THR A 48 -48.49 -0.61 21.74
N ASN A 49 -47.86 -0.09 20.66
CA ASN A 49 -48.37 0.76 19.57
C ASN A 49 -47.65 0.55 18.21
N ILE A 50 -48.45 0.32 17.16
CA ILE A 50 -48.32 0.54 15.69
C ILE A 50 -46.91 0.83 15.07
N GLY A 51 -46.54 0.08 14.03
CA GLY A 51 -45.34 0.40 13.21
C GLY A 51 -44.97 -0.49 12.00
N ALA A 52 -45.91 -0.79 11.08
CA ALA A 52 -45.71 -1.35 9.73
C ALA A 52 -45.01 -2.74 9.54
N ARG A 53 -45.80 -3.73 9.06
CA ARG A 53 -45.34 -4.97 8.40
C ARG A 53 -45.22 -4.78 6.88
N SER A 54 -44.28 -5.47 6.22
CA SER A 54 -44.65 -6.46 5.18
C SER A 54 -43.45 -7.30 4.65
N SER A 55 -43.74 -8.56 4.32
CA SER A 55 -43.19 -9.35 3.20
C SER A 55 -41.66 -9.50 3.03
N ALA A 56 -41.13 -10.68 3.37
CA ALA A 56 -40.51 -11.61 2.39
C ALA A 56 -39.94 -12.88 3.06
N ASP A 57 -40.81 -13.76 3.58
CA ASP A 57 -40.55 -15.20 3.50
C ASP A 57 -40.82 -15.65 2.05
N VAL A 58 -40.20 -16.77 1.61
CA VAL A 58 -40.17 -17.28 0.22
C VAL A 58 -39.08 -16.64 -0.67
N ALA A 59 -37.85 -17.16 -0.56
CA ALA A 59 -36.80 -17.02 -1.57
C ALA A 59 -35.74 -18.16 -1.46
N ASP A 60 -36.20 -19.39 -1.22
CA ASP A 60 -35.34 -20.56 -1.00
C ASP A 60 -35.28 -21.44 -2.27
N GLU A 61 -34.64 -20.94 -3.34
CA GLU A 61 -34.18 -21.73 -4.48
C GLU A 61 -33.23 -20.92 -5.40
N LEU A 62 -32.18 -21.58 -5.93
CA LEU A 62 -31.40 -21.15 -7.12
C LEU A 62 -30.68 -19.78 -7.08
N THR A 63 -29.78 -19.56 -6.11
CA THR A 63 -28.66 -18.61 -6.30
C THR A 63 -27.39 -19.36 -6.75
N PRO A 64 -26.85 -19.13 -7.96
CA PRO A 64 -25.60 -19.76 -8.38
C PRO A 64 -24.44 -19.22 -7.51
N LEU A 65 -23.67 -20.14 -6.93
CA LEU A 65 -22.54 -19.86 -6.03
C LEU A 65 -21.57 -18.85 -6.65
N LEU A 66 -21.71 -17.57 -6.27
CA LEU A 66 -20.70 -16.57 -6.53
C LEU A 66 -19.46 -16.94 -5.70
N PRO A 67 -18.26 -17.02 -6.31
CA PRO A 67 -17.07 -17.34 -5.54
C PRO A 67 -16.86 -16.27 -4.49
N SER A 68 -16.61 -16.72 -3.25
CA SER A 68 -16.15 -15.86 -2.16
C SER A 68 -15.00 -14.97 -2.63
N PRO A 69 -14.90 -13.72 -2.13
CA PRO A 69 -13.73 -12.91 -2.43
C PRO A 69 -12.49 -13.71 -2.01
N PRO A 70 -11.47 -13.88 -2.88
CA PRO A 70 -10.25 -14.55 -2.46
C PRO A 70 -9.68 -13.78 -1.27
N ASP A 71 -9.41 -14.51 -0.19
CA ASP A 71 -8.96 -13.94 1.07
C ASP A 71 -7.82 -12.96 0.82
N SER A 72 -7.94 -11.76 1.41
CA SER A 72 -6.93 -10.72 1.30
C SER A 72 -5.67 -11.03 2.13
N GLU A 73 -5.35 -12.32 2.34
CA GLU A 73 -4.05 -12.84 2.76
C GLU A 73 -2.99 -12.71 1.65
N GLY A 74 -3.06 -11.61 0.91
CA GLY A 74 -1.94 -11.17 0.10
C GLY A 74 -0.85 -10.72 1.05
N ARG A 75 0.24 -11.50 1.09
CA ARG A 75 1.50 -11.26 1.81
C ARG A 75 1.62 -9.87 2.46
N ILE A 76 1.63 -9.85 3.79
CA ILE A 76 2.32 -8.80 4.51
C ILE A 76 3.79 -9.18 4.44
N GLU A 77 4.47 -8.72 3.38
CA GLU A 77 5.90 -8.48 3.48
C GLU A 77 6.10 -7.48 4.63
N HIS A 78 6.26 -8.02 5.83
CA HIS A 78 7.01 -7.40 6.91
C HIS A 78 8.43 -7.25 6.37
N ALA A 79 8.63 -6.17 5.61
CA ALA A 79 9.93 -5.60 5.38
C ALA A 79 10.56 -5.42 6.76
N ARG A 80 11.41 -6.41 7.15
CA ARG A 80 12.04 -6.57 8.47
C ARG A 80 12.31 -5.20 9.04
N GLU A 81 11.85 -4.85 10.25
CA GLU A 81 11.65 -3.45 10.67
C GLU A 81 12.82 -2.50 10.35
N ASN A 82 14.04 -3.02 10.38
CA ASN A 82 15.29 -2.45 9.83
C ASN A 82 15.21 -1.82 8.40
N LYS A 83 14.25 -2.21 7.55
CA LYS A 83 13.96 -1.65 6.21
C LYS A 83 13.03 -0.42 6.27
N ARG A 84 12.23 -0.25 7.33
CA ARG A 84 11.34 0.91 7.49
C ARG A 84 12.16 2.13 7.92
N GLN A 85 12.72 2.85 6.95
CA GLN A 85 13.66 3.96 7.17
C GLN A 85 13.02 5.34 6.93
N ILE A 86 11.93 5.42 6.16
CA ILE A 86 11.26 6.68 5.81
C ILE A 86 10.31 7.09 6.95
N GLY A 87 10.63 8.17 7.67
CA GLY A 87 9.71 8.81 8.64
C GLY A 87 8.93 9.97 8.03
N VAL A 88 8.06 10.61 8.83
CA VAL A 88 7.21 11.75 8.41
C VAL A 88 7.97 12.81 7.62
N LEU A 89 9.09 13.33 8.15
CA LEU A 89 9.89 14.36 7.47
C LEU A 89 10.38 13.91 6.09
N SER A 90 10.87 12.67 5.97
CA SER A 90 11.35 12.13 4.69
C SER A 90 10.20 11.88 3.71
N ALA A 91 9.03 11.45 4.18
CA ALA A 91 7.84 11.31 3.35
C ALA A 91 7.31 12.68 2.86
N THR A 92 7.30 13.70 3.72
CA THR A 92 6.98 15.09 3.33
C THR A 92 7.99 15.58 2.29
N MET A 93 9.29 15.37 2.50
CA MET A 93 10.34 15.80 1.55
C MET A 93 10.33 15.00 0.25
N LEU A 94 9.86 13.74 0.24
CA LEU A 94 9.63 12.96 -0.98
C LEU A 94 8.52 13.56 -1.85
N ILE A 95 7.45 14.08 -1.24
CA ILE A 95 6.37 14.78 -1.94
C ILE A 95 6.83 16.18 -2.36
N VAL A 96 7.37 16.98 -1.43
CA VAL A 96 7.88 18.34 -1.69
C VAL A 96 8.91 18.37 -2.82
N ASN A 97 9.88 17.45 -2.84
CA ASN A 97 10.87 17.42 -3.92
C ASN A 97 10.29 17.03 -5.28
N ARG A 98 9.24 16.19 -5.30
CA ARG A 98 8.61 15.70 -6.54
C ARG A 98 7.63 16.72 -7.12
N VAL A 99 6.92 17.44 -6.26
CA VAL A 99 5.96 18.48 -6.66
C VAL A 99 6.70 19.77 -7.01
N ILE A 100 7.61 20.25 -6.15
CA ILE A 100 8.45 21.41 -6.44
C ILE A 100 9.56 20.99 -7.42
N GLY A 101 9.20 20.84 -8.68
CA GLY A 101 10.12 20.66 -9.80
C GLY A 101 10.25 21.93 -10.62
N THR A 102 10.42 21.76 -11.92
CA THR A 102 10.48 22.86 -12.89
C THR A 102 9.13 23.52 -13.14
N GLY A 103 8.02 22.85 -12.81
CA GLY A 103 6.65 23.31 -13.07
C GLY A 103 6.42 24.77 -12.65
N ILE A 104 6.57 25.09 -11.36
CA ILE A 104 6.34 26.44 -10.83
C ILE A 104 7.29 27.52 -11.37
N PHE A 105 8.39 27.15 -12.03
CA PHE A 105 9.32 28.09 -12.65
C PHE A 105 9.04 28.27 -14.14
N ALA A 106 8.59 27.22 -14.83
CA ALA A 106 8.42 27.18 -16.29
C ALA A 106 6.96 27.36 -16.76
N THR A 107 5.97 26.80 -16.07
CA THR A 107 4.57 26.81 -16.54
C THR A 107 3.83 28.15 -16.37
N PRO A 108 4.14 29.07 -15.42
CA PRO A 108 3.41 30.34 -15.29
C PRO A 108 3.33 31.16 -16.59
N GLY A 109 4.42 31.22 -17.36
CA GLY A 109 4.45 31.90 -18.66
C GLY A 109 3.48 31.29 -19.66
N THR A 110 3.53 29.96 -19.82
CA THR A 110 2.63 29.19 -20.69
C THR A 110 1.16 29.32 -20.26
N ILE A 111 0.87 29.29 -18.96
CA ILE A 111 -0.49 29.46 -18.42
C ILE A 111 -1.02 30.87 -18.73
N LEU A 112 -0.20 31.91 -18.55
CA LEU A 112 -0.57 33.28 -18.88
C LEU A 112 -0.84 33.44 -20.37
N ALA A 113 0.03 32.91 -21.23
CA ALA A 113 -0.14 32.95 -22.68
C ALA A 113 -1.44 32.25 -23.14
N LEU A 114 -1.79 31.10 -22.55
CA LEU A 114 -2.99 30.33 -22.91
C LEU A 114 -4.29 30.92 -22.36
N SER A 115 -4.25 31.51 -21.16
CA SER A 115 -5.40 32.16 -20.51
C SER A 115 -5.64 33.60 -20.97
N GLY A 116 -4.62 34.24 -21.54
CA GLY A 116 -4.63 35.63 -22.01
C GLY A 116 -4.67 36.69 -20.90
N SER A 117 -5.05 36.33 -19.67
CA SER A 117 -5.17 37.26 -18.54
C SER A 117 -4.69 36.69 -17.20
N VAL A 118 -4.23 37.60 -16.34
CA VAL A 118 -3.69 37.29 -15.00
C VAL A 118 -4.77 36.70 -14.09
N GLY A 119 -5.98 37.24 -14.14
CA GLY A 119 -7.11 36.78 -13.35
C GLY A 119 -7.51 35.35 -13.70
N LEU A 120 -7.58 35.00 -14.99
CA LEU A 120 -7.88 33.62 -15.40
C LEU A 120 -6.71 32.68 -15.06
N SER A 121 -5.45 33.10 -15.23
CA SER A 121 -4.29 32.32 -14.77
C SER A 121 -4.39 31.91 -13.29
N LEU A 122 -4.70 32.87 -12.41
CA LEU A 122 -4.84 32.60 -10.97
C LEU A 122 -5.99 31.63 -10.66
N PHE A 123 -7.13 31.72 -11.35
CA PHE A 123 -8.22 30.74 -11.20
C PHE A 123 -7.82 29.33 -11.65
N ILE A 124 -7.01 29.20 -12.71
CA ILE A 124 -6.51 27.90 -13.18
C ILE A 124 -5.56 27.28 -12.12
N TRP A 125 -4.74 28.10 -11.43
CA TRP A 125 -3.94 27.66 -10.28
C TRP A 125 -4.80 27.18 -9.09
N VAL A 126 -5.93 27.85 -8.80
CA VAL A 126 -6.90 27.38 -7.79
C VAL A 126 -7.55 26.06 -8.21
N ALA A 127 -7.94 25.91 -9.48
CA ALA A 127 -8.52 24.67 -9.98
C ALA A 127 -7.54 23.49 -9.84
N GLY A 128 -6.27 23.68 -10.23
CA GLY A 128 -5.23 22.66 -10.05
C GLY A 128 -4.92 22.33 -8.59
N MET A 129 -4.95 23.31 -7.69
CA MET A 129 -4.85 23.12 -6.23
C MET A 129 -5.97 22.19 -5.72
N LEU A 130 -7.22 22.44 -6.12
CA LEU A 130 -8.36 21.61 -5.71
C LEU A 130 -8.27 20.19 -6.27
N ILE A 131 -7.87 20.03 -7.54
CA ILE A 131 -7.64 18.72 -8.17
C ILE A 131 -6.52 17.95 -7.45
N ALA A 132 -5.42 18.62 -7.11
CA ALA A 132 -4.31 18.03 -6.37
C ALA A 132 -4.71 17.62 -4.94
N ALA A 133 -5.48 18.45 -4.23
CA ALA A 133 -6.00 18.12 -2.90
C ALA A 133 -6.96 16.92 -2.94
N ALA A 134 -7.83 16.85 -3.94
CA ALA A 134 -8.74 15.71 -4.12
C ALA A 134 -8.00 14.42 -4.48
N GLY A 135 -7.00 14.49 -5.37
CA GLY A 135 -6.09 13.37 -5.67
C GLY A 135 -5.33 12.92 -4.42
N THR A 136 -4.83 13.86 -3.62
CA THR A 136 -4.15 13.57 -2.35
C THR A 136 -5.05 12.77 -1.40
N ALA A 137 -6.32 13.12 -1.27
CA ALA A 137 -7.28 12.38 -0.44
C ALA A 137 -7.49 10.94 -0.94
N VAL A 138 -7.69 10.74 -2.25
CA VAL A 138 -7.84 9.42 -2.88
C VAL A 138 -6.61 8.53 -2.64
N TYR A 139 -5.41 9.10 -2.78
CA TYR A 139 -4.16 8.36 -2.59
C TYR A 139 -3.83 8.08 -1.13
N ILE A 140 -4.25 8.93 -0.18
CA ILE A 140 -4.12 8.62 1.26
C ILE A 140 -4.99 7.42 1.62
N GLU A 141 -6.23 7.35 1.14
CA GLU A 141 -7.11 6.22 1.42
C GLU A 141 -6.52 4.90 0.89
N PHE A 142 -6.20 4.84 -0.39
CA PHE A 142 -5.57 3.65 -0.98
C PHE A 142 -4.22 3.31 -0.33
N GLY A 143 -3.38 4.30 -0.02
CA GLY A 143 -2.07 4.10 0.60
C GLY A 143 -2.14 3.67 2.07
N THR A 144 -3.20 4.03 2.80
CA THR A 144 -3.41 3.57 4.18
C THR A 144 -4.11 2.21 4.25
N ALA A 145 -4.93 1.86 3.25
CA ALA A 145 -5.54 0.55 3.11
C ALA A 145 -4.56 -0.52 2.58
N ILE A 146 -3.72 -0.13 1.61
CA ILE A 146 -2.78 -1.02 0.92
C ILE A 146 -1.37 -0.41 1.04
N PRO A 147 -0.70 -0.54 2.22
CA PRO A 147 0.59 0.09 2.50
C PRO A 147 1.78 -0.66 1.88
N ARG A 148 1.72 -0.88 0.56
CA ARG A 148 2.79 -1.51 -0.23
C ARG A 148 3.44 -0.49 -1.18
N ASN A 149 4.72 -0.70 -1.47
CA ASN A 149 5.41 -0.07 -2.59
C ASN A 149 4.65 -0.26 -3.93
N GLY A 150 4.78 0.68 -4.86
CA GLY A 150 4.21 0.57 -6.21
C GLY A 150 2.94 1.38 -6.50
N GLY A 151 2.33 2.04 -5.50
CA GLY A 151 1.26 3.02 -5.74
C GLY A 151 0.09 2.50 -6.60
N GLU A 152 -0.20 3.17 -7.72
CA GLU A 152 -1.37 2.89 -8.56
C GLU A 152 -1.40 1.46 -9.08
N LYS A 153 -0.24 0.83 -9.30
CA LYS A 153 -0.10 -0.58 -9.68
C LYS A 153 -0.95 -1.48 -8.78
N ASN A 154 -0.83 -1.32 -7.46
CA ASN A 154 -1.54 -2.16 -6.49
C ASN A 154 -3.02 -1.77 -6.38
N TYR A 155 -3.33 -0.48 -6.51
CA TYR A 155 -4.70 0.03 -6.36
C TYR A 155 -5.56 -0.43 -7.54
N LEU A 156 -5.02 -0.36 -8.75
CA LEU A 156 -5.65 -0.84 -9.97
C LEU A 156 -5.79 -2.37 -9.97
N GLU A 157 -4.76 -3.12 -9.60
CA GLU A 157 -4.83 -4.58 -9.53
C GLU A 157 -5.83 -5.06 -8.48
N PHE A 158 -5.87 -4.42 -7.31
CA PHE A 158 -6.80 -4.76 -6.23
C PHE A 158 -8.25 -4.69 -6.70
N VAL A 159 -8.63 -3.64 -7.44
CA VAL A 159 -9.99 -3.45 -7.96
C VAL A 159 -10.24 -4.25 -9.24
N TYR A 160 -9.41 -4.08 -10.26
CA TYR A 160 -9.65 -4.58 -11.63
C TYR A 160 -9.10 -5.99 -11.85
N ARG A 161 -9.61 -6.94 -11.05
CA ARG A 161 -9.15 -8.34 -10.98
C ARG A 161 -9.44 -9.20 -12.23
N ARG A 162 -10.32 -8.75 -13.14
CA ARG A 162 -10.77 -9.51 -14.31
C ARG A 162 -10.67 -8.67 -15.60
N PRO A 163 -10.02 -9.20 -16.67
CA PRO A 163 -9.16 -10.39 -16.68
C PRO A 163 -7.86 -10.16 -15.88
N ARG A 164 -7.36 -11.22 -15.21
CA ARG A 164 -6.21 -11.16 -14.29
C ARG A 164 -4.99 -10.49 -14.93
N PHE A 165 -4.37 -9.55 -14.20
CA PHE A 165 -3.20 -8.76 -14.61
C PHE A 165 -3.36 -7.86 -15.85
N LEU A 166 -4.53 -7.75 -16.50
CA LEU A 166 -4.65 -6.92 -17.71
C LEU A 166 -4.34 -5.46 -17.43
N VAL A 167 -4.97 -4.89 -16.39
CA VAL A 167 -4.74 -3.48 -16.04
C VAL A 167 -3.30 -3.26 -15.58
N THR A 168 -2.71 -4.21 -14.85
CA THR A 168 -1.29 -4.17 -14.48
C THR A 168 -0.37 -4.23 -15.71
N GLY A 169 -0.72 -5.00 -16.74
CA GLY A 169 0.01 -5.05 -18.01
C GLY A 169 -0.11 -3.76 -18.83
N CYS A 170 -1.32 -3.21 -18.97
CA CYS A 170 -1.55 -1.89 -19.56
C CYS A 170 -0.75 -0.79 -18.85
N TYR A 171 -0.75 -0.80 -17.52
CA TYR A 171 0.05 0.11 -16.68
C TYR A 171 1.56 -0.15 -16.81
N THR A 172 1.99 -1.40 -17.00
CA THR A 172 3.40 -1.75 -17.28
C THR A 172 3.89 -1.09 -18.57
N GLY A 173 3.08 -1.05 -19.63
CA GLY A 173 3.43 -0.33 -20.86
C GLY A 173 3.64 1.18 -20.65
N TYR A 174 2.84 1.78 -19.76
CA TYR A 174 2.99 3.18 -19.35
C TYR A 174 4.25 3.44 -18.51
N VAL A 175 4.57 2.56 -17.55
CA VAL A 175 5.77 2.69 -16.69
C VAL A 175 7.05 2.48 -17.50
N MET A 176 7.15 1.37 -18.24
CA MET A 176 8.37 0.91 -18.89
C MET A 176 8.74 1.67 -20.17
N LEU A 177 7.90 2.62 -20.60
CA LEU A 177 8.08 3.37 -21.84
C LEU A 177 8.03 4.90 -21.64
N LEU A 178 7.90 5.39 -20.39
CA LEU A 178 7.89 6.83 -20.09
C LEU A 178 9.08 7.28 -19.24
N GLY A 179 9.83 8.22 -19.81
CA GLY A 179 11.03 8.79 -19.22
C GLY A 179 10.74 10.01 -18.34
N TRP A 180 10.01 9.84 -17.23
CA TRP A 180 9.61 10.89 -16.29
C TRP A 180 10.69 11.91 -15.87
N ALA A 181 11.96 11.50 -15.79
CA ALA A 181 13.05 12.39 -15.42
C ALA A 181 13.54 13.30 -16.58
N SER A 182 13.16 13.02 -17.83
CA SER A 182 13.70 13.68 -19.04
C SER A 182 13.44 15.19 -19.06
N GLY A 183 12.20 15.64 -18.90
CA GLY A 183 11.84 17.07 -18.93
C GLY A 183 12.58 17.91 -17.87
N ASN A 184 12.66 17.41 -16.62
CA ASN A 184 13.44 18.07 -15.56
C ASN A 184 14.95 18.06 -15.86
N SER A 185 15.47 17.03 -16.53
CA SER A 185 16.89 16.94 -16.92
C SER A 185 17.24 17.93 -18.04
N VAL A 186 16.34 18.15 -18.99
CA VAL A 186 16.49 19.15 -20.07
C VAL A 186 16.52 20.57 -19.50
N ILE A 187 15.59 20.89 -18.59
CA ILE A 187 15.53 22.21 -17.94
C ILE A 187 16.72 22.43 -16.98
N PHE A 188 17.20 21.39 -16.30
CA PHE A 188 18.47 21.47 -15.56
C PHE A 188 19.60 21.96 -16.47
N GLY A 189 19.72 21.39 -17.68
CA GLY A 189 20.69 21.83 -18.67
C GLY A 189 20.52 23.29 -19.07
N GLU A 190 19.28 23.73 -19.32
CA GLU A 190 18.95 25.10 -19.74
C GLU A 190 19.38 26.14 -18.71
N TYR A 191 19.01 25.94 -17.44
CA TYR A 191 19.33 26.87 -16.37
C TYR A 191 20.82 26.87 -15.98
N ILE A 192 21.53 25.75 -16.09
CA ILE A 192 22.99 25.73 -15.90
C ILE A 192 23.69 26.51 -17.02
N LEU A 193 23.23 26.38 -18.27
CA LEU A 193 23.79 27.12 -19.40
C LEU A 193 23.48 28.62 -19.30
N ASN A 194 22.24 28.99 -18.94
CA ASN A 194 21.86 30.38 -18.65
C ASN A 194 22.72 30.98 -17.52
N ALA A 195 22.92 30.26 -16.40
CA ALA A 195 23.79 30.70 -15.31
C ALA A 195 25.26 30.88 -15.76
N ALA A 196 25.74 30.03 -16.66
CA ALA A 196 27.05 30.10 -17.29
C ALA A 196 27.15 31.14 -18.43
N GLN A 197 26.05 31.81 -18.79
CA GLN A 197 25.93 32.70 -19.95
C GLN A 197 26.27 32.04 -21.30
N VAL A 198 25.99 30.75 -21.43
CA VAL A 198 26.12 30.00 -22.68
C VAL A 198 24.74 29.86 -23.31
N GLU A 199 24.62 30.18 -24.59
CA GLU A 199 23.37 30.00 -25.33
C GLU A 199 22.95 28.51 -25.35
N PRO A 200 21.70 28.17 -24.93
CA PRO A 200 21.20 26.80 -25.01
C PRO A 200 21.06 26.34 -26.46
N THR A 201 21.94 25.42 -26.87
CA THR A 201 21.84 24.67 -28.13
C THR A 201 21.28 23.28 -27.84
N ARG A 202 20.74 22.61 -28.87
CA ARG A 202 20.22 21.23 -28.76
C ARG A 202 21.16 20.29 -28.00
N TRP A 203 22.47 20.37 -28.26
CA TRP A 203 23.43 19.37 -27.78
C TRP A 203 24.11 19.75 -26.47
N ASN A 204 24.40 21.03 -26.19
CA ASN A 204 24.96 21.41 -24.88
C ASN A 204 23.91 21.20 -23.76
N GLN A 205 22.65 21.58 -23.99
CA GLN A 205 21.55 21.40 -23.04
C GLN A 205 21.34 19.92 -22.70
N ARG A 206 21.32 19.05 -23.72
CA ARG A 206 21.17 17.60 -23.57
C ARG A 206 22.40 16.94 -22.95
N GLY A 207 23.61 17.43 -23.22
CA GLY A 207 24.84 16.96 -22.57
C GLY A 207 24.82 17.21 -21.06
N VAL A 208 24.43 18.41 -20.64
CA VAL A 208 24.29 18.77 -19.22
C VAL A 208 23.11 18.02 -18.58
N GLY A 209 21.99 17.85 -19.29
CA GLY A 209 20.86 17.03 -18.84
C GLY A 209 21.21 15.54 -18.69
N LEU A 210 22.05 14.99 -19.57
CA LEU A 210 22.58 13.63 -19.46
C LEU A 210 23.48 13.47 -18.24
N ALA A 211 24.33 14.45 -17.94
CA ALA A 211 25.12 14.46 -16.71
C ALA A 211 24.23 14.49 -15.45
N CYS A 212 23.16 15.30 -15.46
CA CYS A 212 22.17 15.39 -14.39
C CYS A 212 21.51 14.04 -14.08
N ILE A 213 20.87 13.42 -15.08
CA ILE A 213 20.15 12.15 -14.87
C ILE A 213 21.10 10.99 -14.53
N THR A 214 22.29 10.95 -15.14
CA THR A 214 23.29 9.91 -14.86
C THR A 214 23.85 10.05 -13.44
N SER A 215 24.07 11.28 -12.96
CA SER A 215 24.48 11.52 -11.57
C SER A 215 23.41 11.05 -10.58
N ALA A 216 22.13 11.35 -10.83
CA ALA A 216 21.03 10.89 -9.98
C ALA A 216 20.87 9.36 -9.96
N PHE A 217 21.02 8.71 -11.12
CA PHE A 217 21.06 7.24 -11.25
C PHE A 217 22.19 6.63 -10.41
N LEU A 218 23.42 7.14 -10.55
CA LEU A 218 24.59 6.64 -9.80
C LEU A 218 24.44 6.87 -8.29
N ILE A 219 23.93 8.03 -7.86
CA ILE A 219 23.74 8.36 -6.44
C ILE A 219 22.74 7.39 -5.78
N HIS A 220 21.57 7.16 -6.39
CA HIS A 220 20.59 6.22 -5.81
C HIS A 220 20.98 4.74 -6.01
N GLY A 221 21.71 4.41 -7.08
CA GLY A 221 22.17 3.06 -7.39
C GLY A 221 23.32 2.58 -6.52
N LEU A 222 24.27 3.45 -6.18
CA LEU A 222 25.46 3.12 -5.39
C LEU A 222 25.33 3.47 -3.90
N ALA A 223 24.59 4.53 -3.57
CA ALA A 223 24.62 5.16 -2.24
C ALA A 223 23.24 5.66 -1.77
N LEU A 224 22.21 4.79 -1.84
CA LEU A 224 20.79 5.10 -1.57
C LEU A 224 20.55 6.02 -0.36
N LYS A 225 21.21 5.76 0.78
CA LYS A 225 21.08 6.57 2.01
C LYS A 225 21.61 8.01 1.85
N TRP A 226 22.68 8.19 1.08
CA TRP A 226 23.20 9.52 0.74
C TRP A 226 22.33 10.22 -0.30
N GLY A 227 21.77 9.50 -1.27
CA GLY A 227 20.76 10.03 -2.20
C GLY A 227 19.55 10.63 -1.47
N LEU A 228 18.99 9.90 -0.49
CA LEU A 228 17.91 10.41 0.36
C LEU A 228 18.30 11.64 1.18
N ARG A 229 19.53 11.69 1.74
CA ARG A 229 20.03 12.87 2.46
C ARG A 229 20.18 14.09 1.54
N LEU A 230 20.78 13.90 0.36
CA LEU A 230 20.96 14.95 -0.64
C LEU A 230 19.60 15.48 -1.13
N GLN A 231 18.66 14.59 -1.44
CA GLN A 231 17.30 14.96 -1.82
C GLN A 231 16.59 15.75 -0.72
N ASN A 232 16.69 15.33 0.56
CA ASN A 232 16.11 16.08 1.68
C ASN A 232 16.74 17.48 1.82
N PHE A 233 18.06 17.59 1.65
CA PHE A 233 18.78 18.87 1.67
C PHE A 233 18.35 19.80 0.53
N LEU A 234 18.29 19.29 -0.70
CA LEU A 234 17.78 20.04 -1.85
C LEU A 234 16.32 20.47 -1.63
N GLY A 235 15.48 19.60 -1.07
CA GLY A 235 14.08 19.93 -0.71
C GLY A 235 13.96 21.09 0.27
N ALA A 236 14.84 21.18 1.26
CA ALA A 236 14.90 22.33 2.16
C ALA A 236 15.32 23.61 1.43
N ILE A 237 16.31 23.54 0.53
CA ILE A 237 16.71 24.67 -0.32
C ILE A 237 15.54 25.15 -1.19
N LYS A 238 14.79 24.24 -1.83
CA LYS A 238 13.63 24.61 -2.66
C LYS A 238 12.61 25.46 -1.91
N LEU A 239 12.29 25.09 -0.67
CA LEU A 239 11.37 25.84 0.18
C LEU A 239 11.92 27.22 0.55
N ILE A 240 13.23 27.34 0.84
CA ILE A 240 13.89 28.63 1.11
C ILE A 240 13.85 29.53 -0.13
N ILE A 241 14.15 29.00 -1.32
CA ILE A 241 14.13 29.78 -2.57
C ILE A 241 12.72 30.27 -2.91
N ILE A 242 11.70 29.42 -2.72
CA ILE A 242 10.30 29.82 -2.89
C ILE A 242 9.90 30.87 -1.85
N PHE A 243 10.35 30.76 -0.61
CA PHE A 243 10.12 31.82 0.39
C PHE A 243 10.77 33.15 -0.02
N ILE A 244 11.98 33.12 -0.57
CA ILE A 244 12.66 34.33 -1.11
C ILE A 244 11.88 34.91 -2.31
N ILE A 245 11.36 34.08 -3.21
CA ILE A 245 10.48 34.52 -4.31
C ILE A 245 9.24 35.21 -3.74
N VAL A 246 8.54 34.60 -2.78
CA VAL A 246 7.36 35.19 -2.15
C VAL A 246 7.69 36.55 -1.51
N VAL A 247 8.77 36.64 -0.71
CA VAL A 247 9.21 37.90 -0.10
C VAL A 247 9.59 38.94 -1.15
N GLY A 248 10.30 38.56 -2.21
CA GLY A 248 10.60 39.44 -3.35
C GLY A 248 9.35 39.96 -4.05
N GLY A 249 8.28 39.16 -4.12
CA GLY A 249 6.97 39.57 -4.61
C GLY A 249 6.30 40.63 -3.74
N TRP A 250 6.34 40.47 -2.41
CA TRP A 250 5.85 41.49 -1.46
C TRP A 250 6.65 42.79 -1.54
N VAL A 251 7.97 42.70 -1.70
CA VAL A 251 8.85 43.86 -1.93
C VAL A 251 8.51 44.57 -3.24
N ALA A 252 8.22 43.82 -4.31
CA ALA A 252 7.76 44.36 -5.59
C ALA A 252 6.38 45.04 -5.48
N LEU A 253 5.41 44.43 -4.79
CA LEU A 253 4.09 45.02 -4.48
C LEU A 253 4.20 46.31 -3.65
N ALA A 254 5.22 46.43 -2.79
CA ALA A 254 5.55 47.66 -2.07
C ALA A 254 6.24 48.73 -2.94
N GLY A 255 6.40 48.50 -4.25
CA GLY A 255 6.97 49.44 -5.21
C GLY A 255 8.50 49.40 -5.34
N HIS A 256 9.19 48.54 -4.57
CA HIS A 256 10.65 48.43 -4.53
C HIS A 256 11.20 47.49 -5.62
N ILE A 257 10.95 47.84 -6.88
CA ILE A 257 11.49 47.18 -8.08
C ILE A 257 12.60 48.06 -8.65
N LYS A 258 13.67 47.47 -9.20
CA LYS A 258 14.81 48.22 -9.79
C LYS A 258 14.56 48.72 -11.22
N LEU A 259 13.34 48.57 -11.73
CA LEU A 259 12.91 49.07 -13.03
C LEU A 259 12.55 50.56 -12.97
N PRO A 260 12.77 51.33 -14.05
CA PRO A 260 12.19 52.66 -14.26
C PRO A 260 10.68 52.67 -14.01
N GLU A 261 10.12 53.78 -13.53
CA GLU A 261 8.69 53.87 -13.16
C GLU A 261 7.75 53.52 -14.33
N ASN A 262 8.15 53.89 -15.55
CA ASN A 262 7.44 53.59 -16.81
C ASN A 262 7.52 52.12 -17.26
N GLU A 263 8.37 51.31 -16.63
CA GLU A 263 8.57 49.88 -16.92
C GLU A 263 8.01 48.97 -15.81
N LYS A 264 7.51 49.55 -14.71
CA LYS A 264 6.96 48.76 -13.60
C LYS A 264 5.68 48.02 -14.01
N PRO A 265 5.53 46.74 -13.64
CA PRO A 265 4.35 45.95 -14.00
C PRO A 265 3.08 46.48 -13.33
N HIS A 266 2.02 46.66 -14.12
CA HIS A 266 0.68 47.06 -13.64
C HIS A 266 -0.38 45.97 -13.83
N ASN A 267 0.09 44.72 -13.89
CA ASN A 267 -0.67 43.50 -14.23
C ASN A 267 -1.98 43.30 -13.44
N PHE A 268 -2.08 43.81 -12.20
CA PHE A 268 -3.27 43.67 -11.37
C PHE A 268 -4.37 44.70 -11.63
N ARG A 269 -4.07 45.82 -12.31
CA ARG A 269 -5.02 46.95 -12.45
C ARG A 269 -6.27 46.56 -13.24
N ASN A 270 -6.08 45.83 -14.34
CA ASN A 270 -7.15 45.26 -15.17
C ASN A 270 -6.90 43.74 -15.31
N ALA A 271 -6.92 42.99 -14.22
CA ALA A 271 -6.42 41.61 -14.18
C ALA A 271 -7.05 40.63 -15.21
N PHE A 272 -8.26 40.91 -15.71
CA PHE A 272 -8.96 40.09 -16.71
C PHE A 272 -8.81 40.61 -18.17
N ASP A 273 -7.98 41.63 -18.40
CA ASP A 273 -7.79 42.18 -19.74
C ASP A 273 -7.05 41.21 -20.67
N GLY A 274 -7.55 41.09 -21.90
CA GLY A 274 -7.09 40.12 -22.90
C GLY A 274 -7.43 38.65 -22.60
N THR A 275 -8.43 38.35 -21.75
CA THR A 275 -8.80 36.95 -21.42
C THR A 275 -9.15 36.12 -22.66
N THR A 276 -8.37 35.10 -22.97
CA THR A 276 -8.64 34.12 -24.04
C THR A 276 -9.29 32.88 -23.45
N GLY A 277 -10.60 32.95 -23.19
CA GLY A 277 -11.40 31.85 -22.63
C GLY A 277 -11.69 30.68 -23.58
N SER A 278 -10.78 30.35 -24.49
CA SER A 278 -10.98 29.22 -25.41
C SER A 278 -10.92 27.89 -24.67
N ALA A 279 -11.71 26.91 -25.12
CA ALA A 279 -11.73 25.58 -24.51
C ALA A 279 -10.33 24.94 -24.52
N TYR A 280 -9.62 24.99 -25.66
CA TYR A 280 -8.26 24.46 -25.78
C TYR A 280 -7.25 25.17 -24.85
N GLY A 281 -7.33 26.51 -24.74
CA GLY A 281 -6.44 27.31 -23.90
C GLY A 281 -6.60 26.96 -22.42
N VAL A 282 -7.84 26.92 -21.93
CA VAL A 282 -8.16 26.55 -20.55
C VAL A 282 -7.72 25.11 -20.24
N VAL A 283 -7.98 24.16 -21.13
CA VAL A 283 -7.57 22.75 -20.98
C VAL A 283 -6.06 22.63 -20.90
N THR A 284 -5.33 23.25 -21.82
CA THR A 284 -3.88 23.09 -21.89
C THR A 284 -3.17 23.85 -20.76
N ALA A 285 -3.76 24.94 -20.27
CA ALA A 285 -3.33 25.63 -19.06
C ALA A 285 -3.59 24.79 -17.80
N LEU A 286 -4.71 24.07 -17.71
CA LEU A 286 -4.96 23.09 -16.62
C LEU A 286 -3.94 21.95 -16.64
N TYR A 287 -3.57 21.44 -17.82
CA TYR A 287 -2.47 20.46 -17.96
C TYR A 287 -1.14 20.99 -17.39
N ASN A 288 -0.80 22.23 -17.72
CA ASN A 288 0.39 22.91 -17.22
C ASN A 288 0.37 23.15 -15.69
N VAL A 289 -0.77 23.55 -15.11
CA VAL A 289 -0.90 23.65 -13.65
C VAL A 289 -0.82 22.28 -12.99
N ILE A 290 -1.49 21.26 -13.53
CA ILE A 290 -1.48 19.91 -12.96
C ILE A 290 -0.08 19.33 -12.97
N TRP A 291 0.69 19.53 -14.05
CA TRP A 291 2.11 19.18 -14.11
C TRP A 291 2.90 19.74 -12.91
N SER A 292 2.65 20.99 -12.53
CA SER A 292 3.28 21.61 -11.36
C SER A 292 2.88 20.96 -10.02
N TYR A 293 1.73 20.31 -9.94
CA TYR A 293 1.24 19.58 -8.76
C TYR A 293 1.52 18.07 -8.78
N ILE A 294 2.04 17.49 -9.86
CA ILE A 294 2.37 16.05 -9.93
C ILE A 294 3.42 15.70 -8.87
N GLY A 295 3.08 14.77 -7.98
CA GLY A 295 3.98 14.29 -6.93
C GLY A 295 3.34 14.07 -5.57
N TYR A 296 2.07 14.44 -5.38
CA TYR A 296 1.31 14.12 -4.16
C TYR A 296 1.33 12.62 -3.82
N SER A 297 1.35 11.75 -4.84
CA SER A 297 1.44 10.28 -4.71
C SER A 297 2.84 9.75 -4.43
N ASN A 298 3.89 10.59 -4.40
CA ASN A 298 5.28 10.07 -4.44
C ASN A 298 5.68 9.24 -3.20
N ALA A 299 5.05 9.49 -2.05
CA ALA A 299 5.22 8.68 -0.85
C ALA A 299 4.60 7.27 -1.01
N ASN A 300 3.57 7.11 -1.84
CA ASN A 300 2.84 5.85 -2.05
C ASN A 300 3.69 4.78 -2.76
N TYR A 301 4.77 5.17 -3.44
CA TYR A 301 5.69 4.20 -4.07
C TYR A 301 6.66 3.53 -3.08
N ALA A 302 6.77 4.04 -1.84
CA ALA A 302 7.76 3.60 -0.85
C ALA A 302 7.14 3.24 0.52
N LEU A 303 5.87 2.80 0.55
CA LEU A 303 5.14 2.52 1.79
C LEU A 303 5.68 1.32 2.57
N SER A 304 6.25 0.31 1.89
CA SER A 304 6.91 -0.82 2.56
C SER A 304 8.19 -0.37 3.30
N GLU A 305 8.85 0.68 2.80
CA GLU A 305 10.03 1.33 3.43
C GLU A 305 9.63 2.42 4.46
N THR A 306 8.33 2.65 4.70
CA THR A 306 7.82 3.73 5.55
C THR A 306 7.53 3.29 6.99
N LYS A 307 8.00 4.08 7.97
CA LYS A 307 7.69 3.91 9.40
C LYS A 307 6.26 4.33 9.68
N ASN A 308 5.44 3.40 10.18
CA ASN A 308 4.01 3.58 10.46
C ASN A 308 3.30 4.31 9.28
N PRO A 309 3.07 3.60 8.15
CA PRO A 309 2.61 4.23 6.90
C PRO A 309 1.28 4.97 7.06
N VAL A 310 0.37 4.50 7.91
CA VAL A 310 -0.90 5.17 8.21
C VAL A 310 -0.66 6.54 8.86
N ARG A 311 0.09 6.62 9.96
CA ARG A 311 0.42 7.89 10.62
C ARG A 311 1.24 8.80 9.71
N THR A 312 2.18 8.22 8.95
CA THR A 312 3.07 8.99 8.09
C THR A 312 2.34 9.61 6.90
N LEU A 313 1.50 8.86 6.16
CA LEU A 313 0.69 9.43 5.07
C LEU A 313 -0.31 10.49 5.58
N ARG A 314 -0.98 10.23 6.72
CA ARG A 314 -1.94 11.15 7.34
C ARG A 314 -1.40 12.55 7.57
N ILE A 315 -0.11 12.65 7.91
CA ILE A 315 0.56 13.92 8.21
C ILE A 315 1.28 14.44 6.96
N ALA A 316 2.10 13.59 6.33
CA ALA A 316 3.06 14.04 5.33
C ALA A 316 2.41 14.56 4.04
N ALA A 317 1.37 13.89 3.54
CA ALA A 317 0.74 14.23 2.27
C ALA A 317 -0.14 15.49 2.35
N PRO A 318 -1.05 15.65 3.32
CA PRO A 318 -1.81 16.90 3.47
C PRO A 318 -0.92 18.10 3.79
N LEU A 319 0.12 17.92 4.64
CA LEU A 319 1.06 18.99 4.96
C LEU A 319 1.84 19.47 3.74
N ALA A 320 2.40 18.54 2.95
CA ALA A 320 3.16 18.89 1.76
C ALA A 320 2.29 19.65 0.74
N ILE A 321 1.11 19.12 0.41
CA ILE A 321 0.25 19.72 -0.62
C ILE A 321 -0.40 21.01 -0.13
N GLY A 322 -0.81 21.11 1.14
CA GLY A 322 -1.31 22.35 1.72
C GLY A 322 -0.29 23.49 1.68
N VAL A 323 0.94 23.23 2.13
CA VAL A 323 2.03 24.23 2.10
C VAL A 323 2.37 24.63 0.67
N ILE A 324 2.55 23.67 -0.24
CA ILE A 324 2.90 23.96 -1.63
C ILE A 324 1.81 24.76 -2.34
N SER A 325 0.54 24.43 -2.10
CA SER A 325 -0.60 25.12 -2.71
C SER A 325 -0.63 26.62 -2.38
N VAL A 326 -0.42 26.96 -1.10
CA VAL A 326 -0.31 28.36 -0.66
C VAL A 326 0.92 29.03 -1.28
N LEU A 327 2.07 28.37 -1.25
CA LEU A 327 3.31 28.92 -1.80
C LEU A 327 3.23 29.16 -3.31
N TYR A 328 2.66 28.24 -4.09
CA TYR A 328 2.49 28.39 -5.53
C TYR A 328 1.57 29.56 -5.90
N MET A 329 0.50 29.76 -5.14
CA MET A 329 -0.37 30.93 -5.31
C MET A 329 0.43 32.24 -5.08
N LEU A 330 1.18 32.30 -3.97
CA LEU A 330 2.00 33.46 -3.64
C LEU A 330 3.15 33.68 -4.64
N VAL A 331 3.74 32.63 -5.20
CA VAL A 331 4.78 32.71 -6.24
C VAL A 331 4.22 33.28 -7.55
N ASN A 332 3.01 32.88 -7.96
CA ASN A 332 2.38 33.46 -9.15
C ASN A 332 2.05 34.95 -8.94
N VAL A 333 1.52 35.31 -7.77
CA VAL A 333 1.34 36.72 -7.38
C VAL A 333 2.68 37.47 -7.41
N ALA A 334 3.77 36.85 -6.93
CA ALA A 334 5.10 37.44 -6.96
C ALA A 334 5.64 37.70 -8.37
N TYR A 335 5.45 36.77 -9.31
CA TYR A 335 5.81 36.99 -10.72
C TYR A 335 4.99 38.12 -11.35
N PHE A 336 3.66 38.10 -11.19
CA PHE A 336 2.78 39.16 -11.70
C PHE A 336 3.03 40.53 -11.04
N ALA A 337 3.63 40.58 -9.84
CA ALA A 337 4.04 41.81 -9.17
C ALA A 337 5.40 42.37 -9.63
N SER A 338 6.25 41.57 -10.29
CA SER A 338 7.67 41.91 -10.53
C SER A 338 8.12 41.86 -11.99
N VAL A 339 7.31 41.27 -12.88
CA VAL A 339 7.60 41.08 -14.30
C VAL A 339 6.38 41.51 -15.12
N SER A 340 6.54 42.23 -16.23
CA SER A 340 5.40 42.65 -17.08
C SER A 340 4.74 41.44 -17.75
N LYS A 341 3.45 41.55 -18.11
CA LYS A 341 2.70 40.50 -18.83
C LYS A 341 3.45 40.05 -20.10
N GLU A 342 4.04 41.01 -20.81
CA GLU A 342 4.77 40.82 -22.05
C GLU A 342 6.13 40.11 -21.81
N GLU A 343 6.85 40.48 -20.74
CA GLU A 343 8.09 39.78 -20.35
C GLU A 343 7.79 38.37 -19.82
N ILE A 344 6.69 38.13 -19.10
CA ILE A 344 6.28 36.78 -18.65
C ILE A 344 5.98 35.87 -19.85
N ILE A 345 5.30 36.37 -20.88
CA ILE A 345 4.98 35.58 -22.09
C ILE A 345 6.25 35.32 -22.93
N SER A 346 7.11 36.33 -23.11
CA SER A 346 8.30 36.22 -23.96
C SER A 346 9.50 35.51 -23.31
N SER A 347 9.64 35.57 -21.98
CA SER A 347 10.67 34.82 -21.24
C SER A 347 10.42 33.31 -21.18
N GLY A 348 9.22 32.85 -21.55
CA GLY A 348 8.84 31.45 -21.65
C GLY A 348 9.04 30.71 -20.33
N GLN A 349 10.12 29.92 -20.22
CA GLN A 349 10.45 29.15 -19.03
C GLN A 349 11.28 29.95 -18.00
N LEU A 350 11.79 31.14 -18.34
CA LEU A 350 12.74 31.91 -17.54
C LEU A 350 12.08 33.00 -16.66
N VAL A 351 10.76 32.97 -16.49
CA VAL A 351 9.96 33.95 -15.70
C VAL A 351 10.58 34.25 -14.33
N ALA A 352 11.07 33.22 -13.64
CA ALA A 352 11.70 33.37 -12.33
C ALA A 352 13.01 34.18 -12.39
N ALA A 353 13.83 33.97 -13.43
CA ALA A 353 15.08 34.69 -13.62
C ALA A 353 14.83 36.17 -13.92
N SER A 354 13.84 36.47 -14.79
CA SER A 354 13.35 37.85 -15.03
C SER A 354 12.89 38.52 -13.73
N MET A 355 12.15 37.84 -12.86
CA MET A 355 11.79 38.39 -11.55
C MET A 355 13.03 38.76 -10.72
N PHE A 356 14.03 37.88 -10.64
CA PHE A 356 15.23 38.15 -9.83
C PHE A 356 16.09 39.27 -10.43
N LYS A 357 16.16 39.38 -11.76
CA LYS A 357 16.75 40.51 -12.47
C LYS A 357 16.04 41.82 -12.09
N ASN A 358 14.71 41.86 -12.11
CA ASN A 358 13.92 43.07 -11.88
C ASN A 358 13.90 43.52 -10.40
N VAL A 359 13.91 42.59 -9.45
CA VAL A 359 13.90 42.89 -8.00
C VAL A 359 15.30 43.04 -7.42
N PHE A 360 16.23 42.14 -7.74
CA PHE A 360 17.54 42.04 -7.09
C PHE A 360 18.71 42.41 -8.02
N GLY A 361 18.57 42.26 -9.34
CA GLY A 361 19.58 42.59 -10.37
C GLY A 361 20.24 41.36 -11.00
N GLY A 362 20.96 41.55 -12.11
CA GLY A 362 21.49 40.44 -12.94
C GLY A 362 22.47 39.47 -12.27
N ALA A 363 23.07 39.82 -11.12
CA ALA A 363 23.85 38.86 -10.33
C ALA A 363 22.93 37.83 -9.63
N ALA A 364 21.74 38.27 -9.19
CA ALA A 364 20.75 37.43 -8.55
C ALA A 364 19.99 36.56 -9.57
N GLU A 365 19.79 37.07 -10.79
CA GLU A 365 19.29 36.30 -11.94
C GLU A 365 20.10 35.00 -12.13
N ARG A 366 21.43 35.10 -12.26
CA ARG A 366 22.32 33.93 -12.39
C ARG A 366 22.26 33.01 -11.17
N ALA A 367 22.23 33.57 -9.97
CA ALA A 367 22.14 32.79 -8.75
C ALA A 367 20.84 31.97 -8.71
N LEU A 368 19.72 32.57 -9.11
CA LEU A 368 18.45 31.86 -9.23
C LEU A 368 18.50 30.76 -10.28
N SER A 369 19.11 30.99 -11.44
CA SER A 369 19.25 29.95 -12.46
C SER A 369 19.98 28.70 -11.90
N VAL A 370 21.05 28.88 -11.12
CA VAL A 370 21.68 27.75 -10.39
C VAL A 370 20.71 27.08 -9.41
N PHE A 371 19.92 27.84 -8.66
CA PHE A 371 18.94 27.28 -7.73
C PHE A 371 17.78 26.54 -8.41
N VAL A 372 17.27 27.01 -9.55
CA VAL A 372 16.22 26.33 -10.32
C VAL A 372 16.78 25.05 -10.96
N ALA A 373 18.02 25.06 -11.44
CA ALA A 373 18.71 23.84 -11.84
C ALA A 373 18.81 22.84 -10.67
N LEU A 374 19.32 23.26 -9.50
CA LEU A 374 19.36 22.39 -8.31
C LEU A 374 17.96 21.90 -7.89
N SER A 375 16.91 22.70 -8.11
CA SER A 375 15.52 22.28 -7.92
C SER A 375 15.13 21.14 -8.87
N ALA A 376 15.41 21.30 -10.16
CA ALA A 376 15.18 20.28 -11.19
C ALA A 376 15.94 18.97 -10.87
N PHE A 377 17.20 19.06 -10.44
CA PHE A 377 17.97 17.89 -9.99
C PHE A 377 17.37 17.18 -8.78
N GLY A 378 16.90 17.95 -7.78
CA GLY A 378 16.16 17.41 -6.64
C GLY A 378 14.84 16.74 -7.05
N ASN A 379 14.23 17.16 -8.17
CA ASN A 379 13.08 16.47 -8.75
C ASN A 379 13.52 15.14 -9.37
N VAL A 380 14.53 15.16 -10.25
CA VAL A 380 15.08 13.97 -10.93
C VAL A 380 15.48 12.87 -9.96
N LEU A 381 16.16 13.21 -8.85
CA LEU A 381 16.46 12.27 -7.74
C LEU A 381 15.17 11.62 -7.21
N SER A 382 14.16 12.43 -6.89
CA SER A 382 12.86 11.99 -6.38
C SER A 382 12.05 11.12 -7.37
N VAL A 383 12.20 11.36 -8.69
CA VAL A 383 11.60 10.54 -9.76
C VAL A 383 12.28 9.17 -9.83
N ILE A 384 13.61 9.16 -9.97
CA ILE A 384 14.42 7.95 -10.09
C ILE A 384 14.21 7.06 -8.86
N PHE A 385 14.16 7.65 -7.67
CA PHE A 385 13.90 6.93 -6.43
C PHE A 385 12.60 6.11 -6.47
N SER A 386 11.47 6.71 -6.89
CA SER A 386 10.17 6.05 -6.91
C SER A 386 9.97 5.11 -8.11
N GLN A 387 10.42 5.50 -9.30
CA GLN A 387 10.34 4.66 -10.50
C GLN A 387 11.15 3.36 -10.34
N GLY A 388 12.32 3.40 -9.69
CA GLY A 388 13.09 2.21 -9.37
C GLY A 388 12.32 1.19 -8.50
N ARG A 389 11.48 1.66 -7.54
CA ARG A 389 10.59 0.77 -6.78
C ARG A 389 9.48 0.23 -7.65
N LEU A 390 8.85 1.08 -8.46
CA LEU A 390 7.72 0.70 -9.31
C LEU A 390 8.08 -0.44 -10.26
N VAL A 391 9.23 -0.35 -10.92
CA VAL A 391 9.77 -1.41 -11.79
C VAL A 391 10.19 -2.65 -11.00
N GLN A 392 10.73 -2.48 -9.78
CA GLN A 392 11.04 -3.61 -8.89
C GLN A 392 9.78 -4.39 -8.50
N GLU A 393 8.67 -3.72 -8.15
CA GLU A 393 7.39 -4.37 -7.81
C GLU A 393 6.79 -5.15 -9.00
N LEU A 394 6.84 -4.58 -10.22
CA LEU A 394 6.48 -5.31 -11.45
C LEU A 394 7.40 -6.52 -11.72
N GLY A 395 8.66 -6.46 -11.24
CA GLY A 395 9.61 -7.56 -11.22
C GLY A 395 9.26 -8.63 -10.17
N ILE A 396 8.90 -8.24 -8.95
CA ILE A 396 8.51 -9.15 -7.86
C ILE A 396 7.27 -9.96 -8.24
N GLU A 397 6.31 -9.34 -8.92
CA GLU A 397 5.09 -9.99 -9.39
C GLU A 397 5.26 -10.91 -10.60
N GLY A 398 6.46 -10.96 -11.19
CA GLY A 398 6.74 -11.82 -12.33
C GLY A 398 6.22 -11.29 -13.69
N ILE A 399 5.70 -10.06 -13.73
CA ILE A 399 5.13 -9.46 -14.95
C ILE A 399 6.23 -9.17 -15.98
N LEU A 400 7.38 -8.67 -15.54
CA LEU A 400 8.52 -8.39 -16.41
C LEU A 400 9.29 -9.68 -16.80
N PRO A 401 9.82 -9.78 -18.02
CA PRO A 401 10.71 -10.88 -18.40
C PRO A 401 12.00 -10.78 -17.58
N PHE A 402 12.61 -11.92 -17.24
CA PHE A 402 13.76 -11.97 -16.31
C PHE A 402 13.44 -11.39 -14.92
N SER A 403 12.23 -11.63 -14.42
CA SER A 403 11.64 -11.02 -13.21
C SER A 403 12.56 -10.96 -11.98
N ARG A 404 13.40 -12.00 -11.76
CA ARG A 404 14.43 -12.06 -10.70
C ARG A 404 15.48 -10.94 -10.77
N PHE A 405 15.80 -10.43 -11.96
CA PHE A 405 16.71 -9.30 -12.17
C PHE A 405 16.06 -8.00 -11.69
N TRP A 406 14.82 -7.74 -12.13
CA TRP A 406 14.04 -6.56 -11.75
C TRP A 406 13.68 -6.52 -10.26
N ALA A 407 13.32 -7.67 -9.68
CA ALA A 407 13.05 -7.85 -8.25
C ALA A 407 14.29 -7.69 -7.36
N SER A 408 15.50 -7.68 -7.93
CA SER A 408 16.75 -7.70 -7.17
C SER A 408 17.02 -6.39 -6.43
N ASN A 409 17.59 -6.51 -5.23
CA ASN A 409 18.23 -5.42 -4.50
C ASN A 409 19.77 -5.48 -4.55
N LYS A 410 20.35 -6.48 -5.23
CA LYS A 410 21.81 -6.65 -5.34
C LYS A 410 22.40 -5.77 -6.45
N PRO A 411 23.63 -5.26 -6.31
CA PRO A 411 24.55 -5.54 -5.19
C PRO A 411 24.46 -4.55 -4.00
N PHE A 412 23.94 -3.33 -4.19
CA PHE A 412 24.09 -2.23 -3.22
C PHE A 412 22.89 -2.01 -2.27
N ASN A 413 21.97 -2.98 -2.14
CA ASN A 413 20.69 -2.84 -1.43
C ASN A 413 19.80 -1.71 -2.01
N ALA A 414 19.78 -1.61 -3.34
CA ALA A 414 18.96 -0.67 -4.11
C ALA A 414 18.36 -1.40 -5.33
N PRO A 415 17.21 -0.95 -5.87
CA PRO A 415 16.56 -1.54 -7.05
C PRO A 415 17.29 -1.18 -8.36
N LEU A 416 18.60 -1.46 -8.44
CA LEU A 416 19.50 -0.95 -9.48
C LEU A 416 19.03 -1.27 -10.91
N ALA A 417 18.40 -2.43 -11.12
CA ALA A 417 17.78 -2.81 -12.38
C ALA A 417 16.69 -1.82 -12.81
N GLY A 418 15.73 -1.52 -11.93
CA GLY A 418 14.66 -0.55 -12.19
C GLY A 418 15.17 0.89 -12.31
N LEU A 419 16.20 1.26 -11.54
CA LEU A 419 16.86 2.58 -11.69
C LEU A 419 17.53 2.72 -13.07
N PHE A 420 18.14 1.64 -13.58
CA PHE A 420 18.85 1.62 -14.87
C PHE A 420 17.88 1.69 -16.06
N GLU A 421 16.77 0.94 -16.01
CA GLU A 421 15.75 1.00 -17.04
C GLU A 421 15.15 2.41 -17.14
N HIS A 422 14.77 3.01 -16.00
CA HIS A 422 14.19 4.35 -16.01
C HIS A 422 15.19 5.40 -16.54
N TRP A 423 16.46 5.29 -16.15
CA TRP A 423 17.54 6.09 -16.72
C TRP A 423 17.64 5.93 -18.24
N ALA A 424 17.66 4.70 -18.75
CA ALA A 424 17.79 4.42 -20.18
C ALA A 424 16.61 4.98 -20.98
N VAL A 425 15.37 4.77 -20.53
CA VAL A 425 14.15 5.28 -21.17
C VAL A 425 14.11 6.81 -21.15
N SER A 426 14.47 7.44 -20.03
CA SER A 426 14.60 8.91 -19.96
C SER A 426 15.70 9.48 -20.85
N VAL A 427 16.84 8.79 -21.01
CA VAL A 427 17.89 9.22 -21.94
C VAL A 427 17.41 9.14 -23.39
N ILE A 428 16.73 8.05 -23.77
CA ILE A 428 16.16 7.90 -25.12
C ILE A 428 15.14 9.02 -25.40
N ILE A 429 14.20 9.27 -24.49
CA ILE A 429 13.16 10.29 -24.65
C ILE A 429 13.71 11.72 -24.60
N MET A 430 14.81 11.97 -23.88
CA MET A 430 15.50 13.26 -23.90
C MET A 430 16.23 13.51 -25.24
N LEU A 431 16.79 12.46 -25.85
CA LEU A 431 17.60 12.58 -27.07
C LEU A 431 16.76 12.54 -28.36
N ALA A 432 15.64 11.80 -28.38
CA ALA A 432 14.87 11.57 -29.61
C ALA A 432 14.16 12.81 -30.22
N PRO A 433 13.44 13.67 -29.47
CA PRO A 433 12.68 14.77 -30.06
C PRO A 433 13.55 15.83 -30.78
N PRO A 434 12.98 16.62 -31.71
CA PRO A 434 13.57 17.88 -32.18
C PRO A 434 13.66 18.93 -31.04
N PRO A 435 14.45 20.02 -31.19
CA PRO A 435 14.38 21.20 -30.33
C PRO A 435 13.01 21.91 -30.43
N GLY A 436 12.70 22.80 -29.49
CA GLY A 436 11.41 23.50 -29.43
C GLY A 436 10.34 22.64 -28.75
N ASP A 437 9.62 21.86 -29.55
CA ASP A 437 8.44 21.08 -29.11
C ASP A 437 8.72 20.05 -28.00
N ALA A 438 9.99 19.65 -27.79
CA ALA A 438 10.38 18.57 -26.88
C ALA A 438 9.78 18.68 -25.47
N TYR A 439 9.86 19.86 -24.83
CA TYR A 439 9.43 20.00 -23.43
C TYR A 439 7.90 19.85 -23.30
N ASN A 440 7.14 20.61 -24.10
CA ASN A 440 5.69 20.55 -24.09
C ASN A 440 5.18 19.15 -24.48
N PHE A 441 5.81 18.52 -25.48
CA PHE A 441 5.45 17.17 -25.91
C PHE A 441 5.69 16.15 -24.80
N ILE A 442 6.85 16.19 -24.14
CA ILE A 442 7.18 15.31 -22.99
C ILE A 442 6.20 15.54 -21.83
N LEU A 443 5.92 16.80 -21.48
CA LEU A 443 4.98 17.17 -20.41
C LEU A 443 3.58 16.60 -20.66
N ASN A 444 3.05 16.82 -21.87
CA ASN A 444 1.71 16.37 -22.24
C ASN A 444 1.65 14.84 -22.41
N LEU A 445 2.68 14.22 -22.99
CA LEU A 445 2.78 12.76 -23.14
C LEU A 445 2.88 12.02 -21.79
N ILE A 446 3.47 12.63 -20.77
CA ILE A 446 3.50 12.07 -19.42
C ILE A 446 2.16 12.29 -18.71
N SER A 447 1.61 13.50 -18.83
CA SER A 447 0.40 13.90 -18.10
C SER A 447 -0.87 13.21 -18.62
N TYR A 448 -0.95 12.90 -19.92
CA TYR A 448 -2.14 12.31 -20.53
C TYR A 448 -2.42 10.87 -20.07
N PRO A 449 -1.47 9.91 -20.13
CA PRO A 449 -1.67 8.59 -19.55
C PRO A 449 -1.85 8.60 -18.03
N LEU A 450 -1.23 9.55 -17.30
CA LEU A 450 -1.47 9.72 -15.87
C LEU A 450 -2.94 10.09 -15.58
N ALA A 451 -3.56 10.95 -16.40
CA ALA A 451 -4.98 11.28 -16.26
C ALA A 451 -5.87 10.04 -16.49
N ILE A 452 -5.54 9.18 -17.46
CA ILE A 452 -6.23 7.89 -17.67
C ILE A 452 -6.09 7.01 -16.42
N VAL A 453 -4.87 6.81 -15.92
CA VAL A 453 -4.57 6.02 -14.71
C VAL A 453 -5.37 6.54 -13.51
N ASN A 454 -5.35 7.86 -13.27
CA ASN A 454 -6.08 8.50 -12.18
C ASN A 454 -7.61 8.36 -12.31
N ALA A 455 -8.15 8.42 -13.52
CA ALA A 455 -9.58 8.16 -13.75
C ALA A 455 -9.95 6.72 -13.35
N PHE A 456 -9.13 5.71 -13.68
CA PHE A 456 -9.35 4.33 -13.24
C PHE A 456 -9.13 4.16 -11.72
N VAL A 457 -8.13 4.79 -11.11
CA VAL A 457 -7.94 4.77 -9.63
C VAL A 457 -9.16 5.35 -8.92
N ALA A 458 -9.66 6.51 -9.37
CA ALA A 458 -10.83 7.16 -8.78
C ALA A 458 -12.13 6.37 -9.01
N ALA A 459 -12.34 5.85 -10.23
CA ALA A 459 -13.47 4.97 -10.54
C ALA A 459 -13.46 3.69 -9.69
N GLY A 460 -12.27 3.13 -9.45
CA GLY A 460 -12.11 1.97 -8.58
C GLY A 460 -12.49 2.26 -7.13
N LEU A 461 -12.17 3.44 -6.62
CA LEU A 461 -12.59 3.85 -5.27
C LEU A 461 -14.11 4.09 -5.18
N LEU A 462 -14.71 4.73 -6.18
CA LEU A 462 -16.17 4.88 -6.28
C LEU A 462 -16.89 3.52 -6.35
N PHE A 463 -16.28 2.54 -7.04
CA PHE A 463 -16.77 1.16 -7.08
C PHE A 463 -16.67 0.48 -5.71
N LEU A 464 -15.54 0.62 -4.99
CA LEU A 464 -15.40 0.12 -3.62
C LEU A 464 -16.41 0.80 -2.67
N TYR A 465 -16.74 2.06 -2.89
CA TYR A 465 -17.73 2.80 -2.10
C TYR A 465 -19.15 2.26 -2.27
N LYS A 466 -19.53 1.88 -3.49
CA LYS A 466 -20.80 1.20 -3.77
C LYS A 466 -20.83 -0.23 -3.21
N ASN A 467 -19.67 -0.88 -3.06
CA ASN A 467 -19.57 -2.32 -2.73
C ASN A 467 -18.84 -2.60 -1.40
N ARG A 468 -18.83 -1.65 -0.44
CA ARG A 468 -18.01 -1.76 0.80
C ARG A 468 -18.18 -3.07 1.55
N ARG A 469 -19.42 -3.58 1.66
CA ARG A 469 -19.74 -4.83 2.38
C ARG A 469 -19.13 -6.07 1.71
N SER A 470 -19.28 -6.22 0.40
CA SER A 470 -18.77 -7.40 -0.34
C SER A 470 -17.24 -7.39 -0.54
N TRP A 471 -16.59 -6.24 -0.30
CA TRP A 471 -15.14 -6.07 -0.40
C TRP A 471 -14.44 -5.87 0.95
N ASN A 472 -15.19 -5.85 2.06
CA ASN A 472 -14.71 -5.53 3.40
C ASN A 472 -13.87 -4.22 3.46
N TRP A 473 -14.25 -3.20 2.70
CA TRP A 473 -13.43 -1.99 2.51
C TRP A 473 -13.55 -1.00 3.68
N HIS A 474 -12.67 -1.20 4.67
CA HIS A 474 -12.55 -0.40 5.90
C HIS A 474 -11.14 0.22 6.02
N PRO A 475 -10.82 1.23 5.21
CA PRO A 475 -9.50 1.88 5.23
C PRO A 475 -9.33 2.71 6.52
N PRO A 476 -8.10 2.84 7.07
CA PRO A 476 -7.85 3.67 8.25
C PRO A 476 -8.16 5.17 8.06
N ILE A 477 -8.18 5.64 6.82
CA ILE A 477 -8.55 7.00 6.42
C ILE A 477 -9.37 6.91 5.14
N SER A 478 -10.50 7.61 5.08
CA SER A 478 -11.37 7.63 3.90
C SER A 478 -11.57 9.06 3.36
N ALA A 479 -11.52 9.20 2.03
CA ALA A 479 -11.93 10.40 1.33
C ALA A 479 -13.46 10.48 1.26
N THR A 480 -14.06 11.67 1.28
CA THR A 480 -15.52 11.76 1.12
C THR A 480 -15.94 11.46 -0.31
N TRP A 481 -17.09 10.80 -0.50
CA TRP A 481 -17.59 10.41 -1.84
C TRP A 481 -17.61 11.59 -2.85
N PRO A 482 -18.02 12.83 -2.48
CA PRO A 482 -17.97 13.98 -3.40
C PRO A 482 -16.55 14.36 -3.84
N VAL A 483 -15.55 14.21 -2.97
CA VAL A 483 -14.15 14.51 -3.31
C VAL A 483 -13.60 13.48 -4.30
N VAL A 484 -13.91 12.20 -4.11
CA VAL A 484 -13.54 11.14 -5.06
C VAL A 484 -14.25 11.35 -6.41
N LEU A 485 -15.54 11.71 -6.41
CA LEU A 485 -16.28 12.03 -7.63
C LEU A 485 -15.69 13.24 -8.37
N PHE A 486 -15.36 14.32 -7.65
CA PHE A 486 -14.72 15.50 -8.24
C PHE A 486 -13.38 15.15 -8.90
N PHE A 487 -12.53 14.38 -8.21
CA PHE A 487 -11.26 13.90 -8.78
C PHE A 487 -11.48 13.00 -10.01
N PHE A 488 -12.47 12.10 -9.98
CA PHE A 488 -12.83 11.29 -11.14
C PHE A 488 -13.25 12.14 -12.34
N LEU A 489 -14.22 13.06 -12.16
CA LEU A 489 -14.72 13.93 -13.23
C LEU A 489 -13.63 14.86 -13.79
N SER A 490 -12.73 15.36 -12.93
CA SER A 490 -11.59 16.18 -13.36
C SER A 490 -10.63 15.38 -14.26
N ASN A 491 -10.32 14.12 -13.92
CA ASN A 491 -9.46 13.29 -14.77
C ASN A 491 -10.15 12.85 -16.06
N ILE A 492 -11.47 12.58 -16.05
CA ILE A 492 -12.24 12.34 -17.28
C ILE A 492 -12.21 13.56 -18.20
N TYR A 493 -12.38 14.77 -17.67
CA TYR A 493 -12.26 16.01 -18.43
C TYR A 493 -10.87 16.14 -19.08
N LEU A 494 -9.79 15.87 -18.33
CA LEU A 494 -8.43 15.88 -18.87
C LEU A 494 -8.22 14.83 -19.97
N VAL A 495 -8.80 13.63 -19.86
CA VAL A 495 -8.67 12.60 -20.91
C VAL A 495 -9.42 12.98 -22.20
N VAL A 496 -10.56 13.66 -22.10
CA VAL A 496 -11.42 14.00 -23.25
C VAL A 496 -11.02 15.33 -23.91
N ALA A 497 -10.70 16.35 -23.12
CA ALA A 497 -10.63 17.71 -23.63
C ALA A 497 -9.44 18.03 -24.58
N PRO A 498 -8.27 17.36 -24.50
CA PRO A 498 -7.19 17.49 -25.49
C PRO A 498 -7.53 17.06 -26.92
N PHE A 499 -8.68 16.41 -27.15
CA PHE A 499 -9.19 16.14 -28.50
C PHE A 499 -9.87 17.36 -29.13
N VAL A 500 -10.25 18.38 -28.33
CA VAL A 500 -10.77 19.65 -28.85
C VAL A 500 -9.66 20.35 -29.65
N PRO A 501 -9.90 20.76 -30.91
CA PRO A 501 -8.88 21.44 -31.70
C PRO A 501 -8.53 22.82 -31.14
N PRO A 502 -7.28 23.28 -31.26
CA PRO A 502 -6.89 24.64 -30.90
C PRO A 502 -7.58 25.66 -31.80
N SER A 503 -7.87 26.84 -31.24
CA SER A 503 -8.15 28.03 -32.06
C SER A 503 -6.87 28.47 -32.79
N GLU A 504 -7.00 29.28 -33.83
CA GLU A 504 -5.84 29.77 -34.59
C GLU A 504 -4.78 30.41 -33.69
N GLY A 505 -3.52 30.06 -33.91
CA GLY A 505 -2.38 30.53 -33.11
C GLY A 505 -2.24 29.92 -31.71
N GLN A 506 -3.15 29.06 -31.24
CA GLN A 506 -3.09 28.51 -29.88
C GLN A 506 -2.40 27.14 -29.75
N ASN A 507 -1.98 26.48 -30.84
CA ASN A 507 -1.32 25.17 -30.72
C ASN A 507 -0.05 25.28 -29.86
N VAL A 508 0.07 24.43 -28.84
CA VAL A 508 1.23 24.42 -27.92
C VAL A 508 2.47 23.73 -28.52
N TYR A 509 2.34 23.24 -29.75
CA TYR A 509 3.44 22.76 -30.58
C TYR A 509 3.59 23.63 -31.83
N ASP A 510 4.83 23.93 -32.18
CA ASP A 510 5.20 24.65 -33.41
C ASP A 510 5.13 23.71 -34.63
N ASN A 511 5.61 22.46 -34.49
CA ASN A 511 5.77 21.54 -35.62
C ASN A 511 4.99 20.21 -35.49
N LEU A 512 4.28 20.00 -34.37
CA LEU A 512 3.54 18.76 -34.11
C LEU A 512 2.01 18.98 -34.09
N PRO A 513 1.21 17.99 -34.54
CA PRO A 513 -0.24 18.09 -34.45
C PRO A 513 -0.69 18.01 -32.99
N TYR A 514 -1.62 18.87 -32.58
CA TYR A 514 -2.03 19.03 -31.17
C TYR A 514 -2.39 17.70 -30.46
N TRP A 515 -3.02 16.76 -31.17
CA TRP A 515 -3.47 15.46 -30.66
C TRP A 515 -2.38 14.38 -30.53
N ILE A 516 -1.13 14.65 -30.96
CA ILE A 516 -0.07 13.62 -31.05
C ILE A 516 0.18 12.91 -29.71
N HIS A 517 0.18 13.67 -28.62
CA HIS A 517 0.45 13.17 -27.28
C HIS A 517 -0.65 12.23 -26.77
N CYS A 518 -1.91 12.44 -27.17
CA CYS A 518 -3.03 11.54 -26.86
C CYS A 518 -2.85 10.20 -27.58
N VAL A 519 -2.52 10.23 -28.87
CA VAL A 519 -2.35 9.02 -29.70
C VAL A 519 -1.15 8.20 -29.24
N VAL A 520 -0.01 8.85 -28.98
CA VAL A 520 1.17 8.16 -28.43
C VAL A 520 0.86 7.63 -27.02
N GLY A 521 0.24 8.44 -26.16
CA GLY A 521 -0.13 8.04 -24.80
C GLY A 521 -1.05 6.82 -24.73
N PHE A 522 -2.10 6.78 -25.56
CA PHE A 522 -2.93 5.57 -25.73
C PHE A 522 -2.11 4.40 -26.30
N GLY A 523 -1.24 4.66 -27.27
CA GLY A 523 -0.33 3.66 -27.85
C GLY A 523 0.53 2.96 -26.81
N LEU A 524 1.06 3.67 -25.81
CA LEU A 524 1.86 3.09 -24.72
C LEU A 524 1.03 2.17 -23.81
N ILE A 525 -0.20 2.58 -23.45
CA ILE A 525 -1.12 1.76 -22.65
C ILE A 525 -1.53 0.51 -23.44
N VAL A 526 -1.85 0.66 -24.73
CA VAL A 526 -2.19 -0.45 -25.64
C VAL A 526 -1.01 -1.39 -25.85
N ALA A 527 0.22 -0.89 -25.95
CA ALA A 527 1.43 -1.72 -26.00
C ALA A 527 1.58 -2.58 -24.75
N GLY A 528 1.26 -2.04 -23.56
CA GLY A 528 1.17 -2.81 -22.32
C GLY A 528 0.08 -3.90 -22.34
N GLY A 529 -1.08 -3.60 -22.94
CA GLY A 529 -2.14 -4.57 -23.19
C GLY A 529 -1.74 -5.69 -24.16
N ILE A 530 -1.04 -5.35 -25.25
CA ILE A 530 -0.48 -6.32 -26.21
C ILE A 530 0.58 -7.20 -25.52
N TYR A 531 1.47 -6.58 -24.73
CA TYR A 531 2.43 -7.32 -23.90
C TYR A 531 1.73 -8.31 -22.97
N TRP A 532 0.64 -7.89 -22.31
CA TRP A 532 -0.17 -8.79 -21.48
C TRP A 532 -0.78 -9.94 -22.28
N VAL A 533 -1.30 -9.72 -23.49
CA VAL A 533 -1.80 -10.83 -24.35
C VAL A 533 -0.68 -11.83 -24.63
N ILE A 534 0.53 -11.35 -24.96
CA ILE A 534 1.68 -12.20 -25.22
C ILE A 534 2.08 -12.97 -23.95
N TRP A 535 2.30 -12.29 -22.83
CA TRP A 535 2.81 -12.86 -21.58
C TRP A 535 1.77 -13.71 -20.81
N ALA A 536 0.50 -13.31 -20.76
CA ALA A 536 -0.55 -13.98 -19.98
C ALA A 536 -1.40 -14.98 -20.76
N LYS A 537 -1.43 -14.92 -22.10
CA LYS A 537 -2.25 -15.82 -22.93
C LYS A 537 -1.43 -16.65 -23.90
N ILE A 538 -0.50 -16.04 -24.64
CA ILE A 538 0.24 -16.74 -25.70
C ILE A 538 1.37 -17.59 -25.12
N LEU A 539 2.29 -17.02 -24.34
CA LEU A 539 3.42 -17.77 -23.77
C LEU A 539 2.99 -18.96 -22.89
N PRO A 540 1.97 -18.87 -22.00
CA PRO A 540 1.51 -20.01 -21.21
C PRO A 540 0.85 -21.09 -22.07
N LYS A 541 0.17 -20.70 -23.16
CA LYS A 541 -0.44 -21.66 -24.11
C LYS A 541 0.63 -22.40 -24.92
N ILE A 542 1.67 -21.70 -25.39
CA ILE A 542 2.80 -22.31 -26.12
C ILE A 542 3.63 -23.20 -25.19
N GLY A 543 4.00 -22.70 -24.00
CA GLY A 543 4.81 -23.42 -23.02
C GLY A 543 4.07 -24.46 -22.17
N ARG A 544 2.76 -24.67 -22.40
CA ARG A 544 1.88 -25.58 -21.65
C ARG A 544 1.91 -25.41 -20.12
N TYR A 545 2.12 -24.18 -19.66
CA TYR A 545 2.12 -23.82 -18.24
C TYR A 545 0.93 -22.93 -17.87
N GLU A 546 0.75 -22.70 -16.57
CA GLU A 546 -0.19 -21.73 -16.05
C GLU A 546 0.52 -20.68 -15.19
N LEU A 547 0.06 -19.43 -15.25
CA LEU A 547 0.51 -18.36 -14.38
C LEU A 547 -0.19 -18.49 -13.02
N VAL A 548 0.39 -19.34 -12.17
CA VAL A 548 -0.03 -19.50 -10.77
C VAL A 548 0.72 -18.46 -9.94
N GLN A 549 0.03 -17.49 -9.33
CA GLN A 549 0.63 -16.75 -8.22
C GLN A 549 1.06 -17.77 -7.17
N PRO A 550 2.35 -17.82 -6.78
CA PRO A 550 2.76 -18.72 -5.72
C PRO A 550 2.14 -18.22 -4.41
N LYS A 551 0.98 -18.81 -4.06
CA LYS A 551 0.78 -19.20 -2.67
C LYS A 551 2.05 -19.93 -2.27
N GLU A 552 2.63 -19.56 -1.13
CA GLU A 552 3.39 -20.55 -0.38
C GLU A 552 2.38 -21.54 0.19
N ASP A 553 1.84 -22.39 -0.71
CA ASP A 553 1.33 -23.71 -0.38
C ASP A 553 2.53 -24.59 0.01
N MET A 554 3.28 -24.14 1.02
CA MET A 554 3.73 -25.01 2.08
C MET A 554 2.49 -25.84 2.44
N PRO A 555 2.46 -27.16 2.17
CA PRO A 555 1.23 -27.92 2.23
C PRO A 555 0.70 -27.82 3.66
N GLN A 556 -0.39 -27.06 3.84
CA GLN A 556 -1.01 -26.84 5.14
C GLN A 556 -1.23 -28.21 5.79
N PRO A 557 -0.56 -28.51 6.91
CA PRO A 557 -0.70 -29.81 7.51
C PRO A 557 -2.13 -29.93 8.03
N ARG A 558 -2.90 -30.80 7.39
CA ARG A 558 -4.29 -31.01 7.76
C ARG A 558 -4.32 -31.91 8.99
N LEU A 559 -5.29 -31.70 9.88
CA LEU A 559 -5.59 -32.61 10.99
C LEU A 559 -6.20 -33.96 10.53
N ILE A 560 -6.08 -34.30 9.24
CA ILE A 560 -6.51 -35.59 8.70
C ILE A 560 -5.71 -36.70 9.38
N GLY A 561 -6.41 -37.64 10.00
CA GLY A 561 -5.81 -38.69 10.82
C GLY A 561 -5.17 -38.19 12.11
N ALA A 562 -5.62 -37.05 12.65
CA ALA A 562 -5.49 -36.79 14.09
C ALA A 562 -6.42 -37.74 14.85
N GLN A 563 -6.03 -38.13 16.07
CA GLN A 563 -6.76 -39.09 16.89
C GLN A 563 -6.94 -38.53 18.31
N GLU A 564 -8.06 -38.84 18.96
CA GLU A 564 -8.20 -38.54 20.38
C GLU A 564 -7.29 -39.46 21.20
N LEU A 565 -6.48 -38.90 22.10
CA LEU A 565 -5.61 -39.70 22.95
C LEU A 565 -6.46 -40.55 23.93
N PRO A 566 -6.12 -41.83 24.14
CA PRO A 566 -6.85 -42.72 25.04
C PRO A 566 -6.48 -42.44 26.52
N ILE A 567 -6.90 -41.27 27.01
CA ILE A 567 -6.62 -40.75 28.36
C ILE A 567 -7.91 -40.33 29.07
N GLU A 568 -7.87 -40.26 30.40
CA GLU A 568 -8.93 -39.64 31.20
C GLU A 568 -8.39 -38.32 31.78
N PRO A 569 -8.91 -37.15 31.39
CA PRO A 569 -10.16 -36.92 30.69
C PRO A 569 -10.05 -36.97 29.15
N PRO A 570 -11.18 -37.16 28.45
CA PRO A 570 -11.26 -36.93 27.01
C PRO A 570 -11.11 -35.45 26.64
N GLY A 571 -10.87 -35.19 25.35
CA GLY A 571 -10.79 -33.87 24.75
C GLY A 571 -9.41 -33.45 24.24
N ILE A 572 -8.42 -34.35 24.20
CA ILE A 572 -7.13 -34.09 23.53
C ILE A 572 -7.11 -34.81 22.19
N ILE A 573 -7.26 -34.05 21.11
CA ILE A 573 -7.06 -34.53 19.74
C ILE A 573 -5.60 -34.25 19.36
N TRP A 574 -4.89 -35.29 18.94
CA TRP A 574 -3.44 -35.29 18.76
C TRP A 574 -3.05 -35.69 17.33
N LYS A 575 -2.03 -35.04 16.79
CA LYS A 575 -1.45 -35.37 15.49
C LYS A 575 0.08 -35.33 15.59
N ASP A 576 0.70 -36.51 15.54
CA ASP A 576 2.14 -36.62 15.37
C ASP A 576 2.60 -36.24 13.96
N ASP A 577 3.84 -35.77 13.87
CA ASP A 577 4.50 -35.33 12.63
C ASP A 577 3.65 -34.35 11.80
N PHE A 578 3.02 -33.39 12.49
CA PHE A 578 2.28 -32.27 11.87
C PHE A 578 3.22 -31.36 11.06
N ILE A 579 4.49 -31.23 11.43
CA ILE A 579 5.53 -30.59 10.61
C ILE A 579 6.63 -31.58 10.22
N SER A 580 7.26 -31.37 9.06
CA SER A 580 8.43 -32.16 8.66
C SER A 580 9.68 -31.78 9.46
N PRO A 581 10.72 -32.65 9.53
CA PRO A 581 11.99 -32.33 10.18
C PRO A 581 12.67 -31.08 9.61
N GLU A 582 12.55 -30.84 8.30
CA GLU A 582 13.14 -29.68 7.62
C GLU A 582 12.45 -28.38 8.05
N LEU A 583 11.11 -28.42 8.17
CA LEU A 583 10.32 -27.30 8.65
C LEU A 583 10.57 -27.03 10.14
N GLU A 584 10.72 -28.06 10.96
CA GLU A 584 11.16 -27.92 12.35
C GLU A 584 12.50 -27.17 12.45
N GLN A 585 13.51 -27.54 11.66
CA GLN A 585 14.80 -26.84 11.65
C GLN A 585 14.67 -25.39 11.17
N GLU A 586 13.83 -25.11 10.16
CA GLU A 586 13.58 -23.73 9.72
C GLU A 586 12.89 -22.88 10.79
N LEU A 587 11.96 -23.47 11.56
CA LEU A 587 11.30 -22.81 12.68
C LEU A 587 12.26 -22.56 13.84
N ILE A 588 13.16 -23.50 14.16
CA ILE A 588 14.19 -23.32 15.20
C ILE A 588 15.15 -22.18 14.80
N ASP A 589 15.71 -22.19 13.59
CA ASP A 589 16.56 -21.10 13.06
C ASP A 589 15.83 -19.74 13.11
N ARG A 590 14.55 -19.72 12.72
CA ARG A 590 13.70 -18.52 12.76
C ARG A 590 13.49 -18.01 14.18
N PHE A 591 13.18 -18.89 15.14
CA PHE A 591 12.99 -18.54 16.55
C PHE A 591 14.28 -18.07 17.22
N LEU A 592 15.44 -18.63 16.87
CA LEU A 592 16.73 -18.27 17.45
C LEU A 592 17.35 -17.01 16.83
N HIS A 593 17.18 -16.78 15.53
CA HIS A 593 17.96 -15.77 14.78
C HIS A 593 17.13 -14.70 14.06
N LYS A 594 15.79 -14.81 14.05
CA LYS A 594 14.90 -13.89 13.31
C LYS A 594 13.77 -13.28 14.15
N MET A 595 13.57 -13.69 15.40
CA MET A 595 12.57 -13.14 16.32
C MET A 595 13.19 -12.17 17.33
N ASP A 596 12.60 -10.98 17.45
CA ASP A 596 12.96 -10.00 18.48
C ASP A 596 12.22 -10.31 19.79
N TRP A 597 12.82 -11.16 20.63
CA TRP A 597 12.23 -11.55 21.91
C TRP A 597 12.33 -10.44 22.97
N PRO A 598 11.34 -10.30 23.87
CA PRO A 598 11.47 -9.44 25.04
C PRO A 598 12.59 -9.93 25.98
N ASP A 599 13.29 -8.98 26.59
CA ASP A 599 14.40 -9.26 27.51
C ASP A 599 13.96 -10.10 28.71
N GLY A 600 14.71 -11.17 29.00
CA GLY A 600 14.43 -12.06 30.12
C GLY A 600 15.25 -13.35 30.12
N THR A 601 15.45 -13.89 31.32
CA THR A 601 16.23 -15.13 31.59
C THR A 601 15.37 -16.40 31.68
N GLY A 602 14.04 -16.29 31.62
CA GLY A 602 13.10 -17.40 31.69
C GLY A 602 12.39 -17.71 30.37
N ARG A 603 11.17 -18.27 30.46
CA ARG A 603 10.26 -18.42 29.30
C ARG A 603 10.06 -17.06 28.62
N ARG A 604 10.17 -17.04 27.30
CA ARG A 604 9.85 -15.87 26.47
C ARG A 604 8.60 -16.14 25.65
N SER A 605 7.80 -15.10 25.41
CA SER A 605 6.53 -15.17 24.70
C SER A 605 6.40 -13.97 23.77
N LEU A 606 5.91 -14.19 22.54
CA LEU A 606 5.63 -13.17 21.55
C LEU A 606 4.21 -13.39 21.01
N HIS A 607 3.38 -12.35 21.03
CA HIS A 607 1.98 -12.43 20.64
C HIS A 607 1.74 -11.76 19.29
N PHE A 608 0.97 -12.42 18.45
CA PHE A 608 0.36 -11.87 17.23
C PHE A 608 -1.15 -12.03 17.31
N GLY A 609 -1.86 -11.26 16.48
CA GLY A 609 -3.30 -11.04 16.53
C GLY A 609 -3.65 -10.07 17.65
N TYR A 610 -4.74 -10.35 18.36
CA TYR A 610 -5.07 -9.66 19.61
C TYR A 610 -4.06 -9.99 20.71
N THR A 611 -3.63 -8.98 21.45
CA THR A 611 -2.75 -9.18 22.61
C THR A 611 -3.57 -9.57 23.84
N PHE A 612 -3.16 -10.64 24.53
CA PHE A 612 -3.74 -10.99 25.83
C PHE A 612 -3.13 -10.12 26.92
N ASP A 613 -3.94 -9.36 27.64
CA ASP A 613 -3.47 -8.59 28.79
C ASP A 613 -3.57 -9.43 30.08
N TYR A 614 -2.42 -9.85 30.57
CA TYR A 614 -2.26 -10.58 31.83
C TYR A 614 -2.71 -9.80 33.08
N ARG A 615 -3.01 -8.49 32.97
CA ARG A 615 -3.64 -7.72 34.05
C ARG A 615 -5.14 -7.97 34.07
N THR A 616 -5.83 -7.71 32.96
CA THR A 616 -7.29 -7.90 32.85
C THR A 616 -7.72 -9.36 32.68
N PHE A 617 -6.81 -10.28 32.36
CA PHE A 617 -7.08 -11.68 31.98
C PHE A 617 -7.96 -11.84 30.74
N GLY A 618 -8.03 -10.81 29.90
CA GLY A 618 -8.81 -10.79 28.67
C GLY A 618 -8.02 -10.29 27.47
N VAL A 619 -8.74 -10.08 26.38
CA VAL A 619 -8.27 -9.36 25.21
C VAL A 619 -8.86 -7.96 25.23
N ASP A 620 -7.98 -6.96 25.19
CA ASP A 620 -8.37 -5.56 25.06
C ASP A 620 -8.44 -5.19 23.57
N PRO A 621 -9.62 -4.88 23.00
CA PRO A 621 -9.77 -4.50 21.60
C PRO A 621 -9.17 -3.12 21.26
N GLU A 622 -8.83 -2.29 22.26
CA GLU A 622 -8.10 -1.03 22.02
C GLU A 622 -6.59 -1.27 21.83
N VAL A 623 -6.06 -2.43 22.24
CA VAL A 623 -4.66 -2.80 22.00
C VAL A 623 -4.46 -3.26 20.56
N HIS A 624 -3.47 -2.67 19.90
CA HIS A 624 -3.16 -2.85 18.48
C HIS A 624 -3.09 -4.34 18.06
N PHE A 625 -4.05 -4.77 17.23
CA PHE A 625 -4.02 -6.06 16.55
C PHE A 625 -2.76 -6.14 15.67
N THR A 626 -1.88 -7.09 15.97
CA THR A 626 -0.60 -7.25 15.26
C THR A 626 -0.74 -8.38 14.24
N PRO A 627 -0.80 -8.12 12.93
CA PRO A 627 -1.06 -9.16 11.93
C PRO A 627 -0.10 -10.35 12.02
N PHE A 628 -0.58 -11.54 11.68
CA PHE A 628 0.27 -12.73 11.62
C PHE A 628 1.31 -12.57 10.48
N PRO A 629 2.60 -12.78 10.74
CA PRO A 629 3.58 -12.92 9.68
C PRO A 629 3.21 -14.06 8.71
N ASP A 630 3.36 -13.83 7.41
CA ASP A 630 2.96 -14.77 6.34
C ASP A 630 3.42 -16.22 6.56
N TRP A 631 4.59 -16.43 7.17
CA TRP A 631 5.17 -17.74 7.45
C TRP A 631 4.41 -18.57 8.51
N LEU A 632 3.54 -17.95 9.30
CA LEU A 632 2.64 -18.66 10.22
C LEU A 632 1.40 -19.23 9.52
N LEU A 633 0.95 -18.63 8.41
CA LEU A 633 -0.30 -19.00 7.74
C LEU A 633 -0.34 -20.48 7.31
N PRO A 634 0.76 -21.10 6.82
CA PRO A 634 0.77 -22.53 6.52
C PRO A 634 0.74 -23.45 7.75
N LEU A 635 1.01 -22.93 8.95
CA LEU A 635 1.01 -23.69 10.21
C LEU A 635 -0.35 -23.65 10.92
N ILE A 636 -1.28 -22.81 10.47
CA ILE A 636 -2.63 -22.71 11.03
C ILE A 636 -3.35 -24.04 10.75
N PRO A 637 -3.89 -24.73 11.77
CA PRO A 637 -4.64 -25.96 11.57
C PRO A 637 -5.96 -25.68 10.86
N THR A 638 -6.26 -26.46 9.82
CA THR A 638 -7.47 -26.31 8.98
C THR A 638 -8.72 -26.97 9.60
N GLY A 639 -8.82 -26.98 10.94
CA GLY A 639 -9.91 -27.63 11.67
C GLY A 639 -11.13 -26.73 11.94
N GLU A 640 -10.97 -25.42 11.76
CA GLU A 640 -11.95 -24.40 12.13
C GLU A 640 -12.40 -23.61 10.89
N ASP A 641 -13.69 -23.23 10.83
CA ASP A 641 -14.28 -22.48 9.70
C ASP A 641 -13.79 -21.01 9.60
N ARG A 642 -12.98 -20.56 10.57
CA ARG A 642 -12.42 -19.20 10.65
C ARG A 642 -10.93 -19.27 11.03
N PRO A 643 -10.10 -18.30 10.61
CA PRO A 643 -8.73 -18.20 11.11
C PRO A 643 -8.71 -17.87 12.62
N PRO A 644 -7.64 -18.24 13.34
CA PRO A 644 -7.48 -17.83 14.74
C PRO A 644 -7.31 -16.32 14.83
N GLU A 645 -7.79 -15.69 15.91
CA GLU A 645 -7.59 -14.25 16.14
C GLU A 645 -6.40 -13.94 17.07
N GLN A 646 -5.74 -14.96 17.63
CA GLN A 646 -4.48 -14.82 18.37
C GLN A 646 -3.51 -15.99 18.08
N VAL A 647 -2.22 -15.67 17.95
CA VAL A 647 -1.12 -16.65 17.96
C VAL A 647 -0.06 -16.26 18.99
N CYS A 648 0.37 -17.20 19.81
CA CYS A 648 1.44 -17.02 20.81
C CYS A 648 2.63 -17.91 20.47
N LEU A 649 3.77 -17.30 20.13
CA LEU A 649 5.06 -18.00 20.00
C LEU A 649 5.72 -18.06 21.38
N GLN A 650 6.19 -19.23 21.80
CA GLN A 650 6.85 -19.41 23.10
C GLN A 650 8.18 -20.14 22.95
N TYR A 651 9.17 -19.67 23.70
CA TYR A 651 10.47 -20.32 23.89
C TYR A 651 10.67 -20.64 25.37
N TYR A 652 11.11 -21.87 25.66
CA TYR A 652 11.34 -22.35 27.02
C TYR A 652 12.76 -22.91 27.17
N PRO A 653 13.66 -22.19 27.85
CA PRO A 653 14.97 -22.74 28.18
C PRO A 653 14.86 -23.92 29.18
N PRO A 654 15.88 -24.81 29.24
CA PRO A 654 15.92 -25.96 30.14
C PRO A 654 15.53 -25.62 31.58
N GLY A 655 14.66 -26.44 32.16
CA GLY A 655 14.15 -26.22 33.53
C GLY A 655 12.89 -25.35 33.64
N SER A 656 12.56 -24.54 32.61
CA SER A 656 11.38 -23.67 32.63
C SER A 656 10.07 -24.45 32.75
N GLY A 657 9.18 -23.97 33.61
CA GLY A 657 7.83 -24.52 33.81
C GLY A 657 6.72 -23.55 33.41
N ILE A 658 5.48 -24.04 33.48
CA ILE A 658 4.23 -23.29 33.39
C ILE A 658 3.40 -23.71 34.62
N PRO A 659 3.00 -22.79 35.52
CA PRO A 659 2.14 -23.13 36.65
C PRO A 659 0.82 -23.78 36.20
N PRO A 660 0.20 -24.66 37.03
CA PRO A 660 -1.12 -25.20 36.73
C PRO A 660 -2.17 -24.08 36.59
N HIS A 661 -2.85 -24.03 35.45
CA HIS A 661 -3.84 -23.00 35.11
C HIS A 661 -4.90 -23.57 34.15
N ALA A 662 -5.95 -22.80 33.90
CA ALA A 662 -6.86 -22.98 32.78
C ALA A 662 -6.86 -21.68 31.97
N ASP A 663 -6.93 -21.76 30.64
CA ASP A 663 -7.00 -20.57 29.78
C ASP A 663 -8.39 -19.93 29.87
N THR A 664 -8.46 -18.60 29.98
CA THR A 664 -9.69 -17.81 30.21
C THR A 664 -10.85 -18.29 29.33
N HIS A 665 -11.99 -18.60 29.95
CA HIS A 665 -13.15 -19.18 29.27
C HIS A 665 -13.98 -18.11 28.56
N SER A 666 -14.06 -16.89 29.12
CA SER A 666 -14.73 -15.77 28.46
C SER A 666 -14.03 -15.30 27.18
N ALA A 667 -12.70 -15.35 27.15
CA ALA A 667 -11.91 -14.84 26.03
C ALA A 667 -11.78 -15.86 24.89
N PHE A 668 -11.51 -17.13 25.20
CA PHE A 668 -11.10 -18.13 24.20
C PHE A 668 -12.03 -19.34 24.13
N ASP A 669 -12.22 -19.82 22.90
CA ASP A 669 -12.91 -21.05 22.60
C ASP A 669 -11.91 -22.17 22.25
N GLN A 670 -11.66 -22.39 20.96
CA GLN A 670 -10.73 -23.41 20.49
C GLN A 670 -9.27 -23.03 20.74
N LEU A 671 -8.47 -24.04 21.07
CA LEU A 671 -7.03 -23.92 21.29
C LEU A 671 -6.30 -25.06 20.59
N TYR A 672 -5.29 -24.69 19.81
CA TYR A 672 -4.37 -25.60 19.17
C TYR A 672 -2.93 -25.22 19.54
N ALA A 673 -2.06 -26.20 19.74
CA ALA A 673 -0.66 -26.01 20.10
C ALA A 673 0.24 -26.95 19.29
N LEU A 674 1.15 -26.37 18.51
CA LEU A 674 2.23 -27.07 17.81
C LEU A 674 3.49 -27.05 18.70
N PHE A 675 4.12 -28.21 18.89
CA PHE A 675 5.33 -28.39 19.69
C PHE A 675 6.52 -28.78 18.82
N PHE A 676 7.73 -28.29 19.13
CA PHE A 676 8.97 -28.65 18.43
C PHE A 676 10.22 -28.38 19.27
N GLY A 677 11.35 -28.98 18.89
CA GLY A 677 12.57 -29.02 19.71
C GLY A 677 12.59 -30.25 20.63
N SER A 678 12.76 -30.05 21.94
CA SER A 678 12.79 -31.18 22.90
C SER A 678 11.43 -31.51 23.54
N PRO A 679 11.14 -32.82 23.77
CA PRO A 679 9.89 -33.26 24.38
C PRO A 679 9.80 -32.95 25.88
N VAL A 680 8.58 -32.72 26.39
CA VAL A 680 8.34 -32.34 27.78
C VAL A 680 7.06 -32.93 28.36
N LEU A 681 7.10 -33.38 29.61
CA LEU A 681 5.89 -33.81 30.33
C LEU A 681 5.04 -32.60 30.77
N MET A 682 3.78 -32.59 30.32
CA MET A 682 2.72 -31.66 30.71
C MET A 682 1.70 -32.38 31.59
N GLN A 683 1.43 -31.83 32.77
CA GLN A 683 0.50 -32.40 33.74
C GLN A 683 -0.87 -31.75 33.64
N PHE A 684 -1.91 -32.57 33.47
CA PHE A 684 -3.31 -32.23 33.64
C PHE A 684 -3.78 -32.64 35.03
N ARG A 685 -4.62 -31.83 35.67
CA ARG A 685 -5.11 -32.05 37.05
C ARG A 685 -6.54 -31.54 37.28
N LYS A 686 -7.36 -32.40 37.91
CA LYS A 686 -8.70 -32.09 38.48
C LYS A 686 -8.79 -32.74 39.87
N GLY A 687 -8.86 -31.92 40.92
CA GLY A 687 -8.74 -32.39 42.30
C GLY A 687 -7.40 -33.10 42.57
N ASP A 688 -7.46 -34.38 42.94
CA ASP A 688 -6.30 -35.25 43.15
C ASP A 688 -5.91 -36.10 41.93
N LYS A 689 -6.80 -36.24 40.93
CA LYS A 689 -6.47 -36.90 39.66
C LYS A 689 -5.38 -36.10 38.94
N ARG A 690 -4.38 -36.81 38.42
CA ARG A 690 -3.26 -36.26 37.64
C ARG A 690 -2.95 -37.18 36.47
N VAL A 691 -2.77 -36.60 35.29
CA VAL A 691 -2.29 -37.31 34.10
C VAL A 691 -1.15 -36.51 33.50
N ASP A 692 0.00 -37.15 33.30
CA ASP A 692 1.16 -36.57 32.62
C ASP A 692 1.16 -37.06 31.17
N ILE A 693 1.26 -36.12 30.23
CA ILE A 693 1.32 -36.38 28.78
C ILE A 693 2.68 -35.90 28.29
N ASP A 694 3.33 -36.72 27.47
CA ASP A 694 4.59 -36.35 26.85
C ASP A 694 4.35 -35.59 25.55
N LEU A 695 4.70 -34.30 25.54
CA LEU A 695 4.55 -33.47 24.35
C LEU A 695 5.72 -33.76 23.41
N THR A 696 5.51 -34.65 22.44
CA THR A 696 6.51 -35.02 21.43
C THR A 696 6.77 -33.87 20.44
N PRO A 697 7.99 -33.75 19.88
CA PRO A 697 8.30 -32.71 18.91
C PRO A 697 7.58 -32.96 17.58
N ARG A 698 7.36 -31.89 16.82
CA ARG A 698 6.63 -31.84 15.55
C ARG A 698 5.13 -32.13 15.64
N SER A 699 4.60 -32.40 16.83
CA SER A 699 3.20 -32.79 17.02
C SER A 699 2.28 -31.59 17.30
N MET A 700 1.04 -31.68 16.82
CA MET A 700 -0.03 -30.70 17.04
C MET A 700 -1.08 -31.28 18.00
N MET A 701 -1.49 -30.48 18.97
CA MET A 701 -2.50 -30.81 19.97
C MET A 701 -3.66 -29.81 19.90
N GLN A 702 -4.89 -30.31 19.80
CA GLN A 702 -6.10 -29.53 20.07
C GLN A 702 -6.61 -29.88 21.48
N MET A 703 -7.04 -28.86 22.23
CA MET A 703 -7.72 -29.05 23.52
C MET A 703 -9.18 -28.60 23.42
N THR A 704 -10.09 -29.55 23.57
CA THR A 704 -11.55 -29.37 23.56
C THR A 704 -12.20 -30.09 24.75
N GLY A 705 -13.52 -29.97 24.96
CA GLY A 705 -14.25 -30.76 25.96
C GLY A 705 -13.74 -30.66 27.42
N ASP A 706 -13.80 -31.78 28.16
CA ASP A 706 -13.55 -31.81 29.62
C ASP A 706 -12.12 -31.39 29.97
N VAL A 707 -11.10 -31.83 29.21
CA VAL A 707 -9.70 -31.44 29.45
C VAL A 707 -9.44 -29.92 29.29
N ARG A 708 -10.22 -29.23 28.44
CA ARG A 708 -10.09 -27.79 28.18
C ARG A 708 -10.82 -26.93 29.22
N LEU A 709 -11.95 -27.42 29.74
CA LEU A 709 -12.91 -26.64 30.53
C LEU A 709 -12.92 -27.00 32.02
N HIS A 710 -12.57 -28.24 32.39
CA HIS A 710 -12.73 -28.73 33.76
C HIS A 710 -11.42 -29.22 34.41
N TRP A 711 -10.30 -29.13 33.68
CA TRP A 711 -8.98 -29.52 34.16
C TRP A 711 -8.00 -28.35 34.07
N THR A 712 -7.15 -28.25 35.09
CA THR A 712 -5.97 -27.38 35.02
C THR A 712 -4.83 -28.11 34.33
N HIS A 713 -3.99 -27.38 33.60
CA HIS A 713 -2.82 -27.91 32.92
C HIS A 713 -1.56 -27.09 33.23
N GLY A 714 -0.39 -27.72 33.23
CA GLY A 714 0.88 -27.05 33.47
C GLY A 714 2.11 -27.94 33.33
N ILE A 715 3.27 -27.31 33.19
CA ILE A 715 4.57 -28.00 33.07
C ILE A 715 5.34 -27.72 34.35
N ARG A 716 5.62 -28.74 35.16
CA ARG A 716 6.37 -28.55 36.42
C ARG A 716 7.75 -27.94 36.16
N GLN A 717 8.21 -27.02 37.01
CA GLN A 717 9.55 -26.43 36.91
C GLN A 717 10.60 -27.42 37.46
N ARG A 718 11.25 -28.17 36.56
CA ARG A 718 12.25 -29.21 36.87
C ARG A 718 13.22 -29.40 35.70
N LYS A 719 14.46 -29.83 35.97
CA LYS A 719 15.52 -30.02 34.94
C LYS A 719 15.43 -31.36 34.20
N THR A 720 14.70 -32.32 34.75
CA THR A 720 14.51 -33.68 34.20
C THR A 720 13.03 -34.06 34.26
N ASP A 721 12.62 -34.94 33.35
CA ASP A 721 11.34 -35.64 33.39
C ASP A 721 11.60 -37.12 33.68
N THR A 722 10.75 -37.74 34.51
CA THR A 722 10.74 -39.19 34.74
C THR A 722 9.57 -39.74 33.95
N LEU A 723 9.86 -40.59 32.96
CA LEU A 723 8.87 -41.20 32.08
C LEU A 723 8.19 -42.41 32.77
N ALA A 724 7.13 -42.93 32.16
CA ALA A 724 6.31 -44.01 32.74
C ALA A 724 7.07 -45.35 32.91
N ASP A 725 8.13 -45.56 32.13
CA ASP A 725 9.06 -46.68 32.24
C ASP A 725 10.14 -46.49 33.33
N GLY A 726 10.15 -45.34 34.01
CA GLY A 726 11.18 -44.94 34.98
C GLY A 726 12.40 -44.23 34.38
N THR A 727 12.50 -44.11 33.05
CA THR A 727 13.62 -43.46 32.39
C THR A 727 13.66 -41.97 32.71
N VAL A 728 14.84 -41.45 33.11
CA VAL A 728 15.03 -40.03 33.43
C VAL A 728 15.57 -39.29 32.21
N ARG A 729 14.71 -38.52 31.55
CA ARG A 729 15.07 -37.66 30.42
C ARG A 729 15.49 -36.28 30.91
N ARG A 730 16.63 -35.78 30.43
CA ARG A 730 17.04 -34.38 30.64
C ARG A 730 16.19 -33.45 29.76
N ARG A 731 15.77 -32.30 30.30
CA ARG A 731 15.09 -31.28 29.49
C ARG A 731 16.10 -30.42 28.76
N GLU A 732 15.78 -30.11 27.51
CA GLU A 732 16.56 -29.24 26.64
C GLU A 732 15.70 -28.04 26.19
N ASP A 733 16.15 -27.29 25.20
CA ASP A 733 15.40 -26.20 24.61
C ASP A 733 14.15 -26.73 23.87
N ARG A 734 13.06 -25.97 23.96
CA ARG A 734 11.80 -26.32 23.29
C ARG A 734 10.99 -25.08 22.97
N TRP A 735 10.12 -25.22 21.99
CA TRP A 735 9.31 -24.15 21.45
C TRP A 735 7.86 -24.61 21.27
N SER A 736 6.94 -23.64 21.26
CA SER A 736 5.56 -23.90 20.87
C SER A 736 4.94 -22.72 20.14
N ILE A 737 3.97 -23.03 19.28
CA ILE A 737 3.08 -22.06 18.65
C ILE A 737 1.67 -22.41 19.09
N THR A 738 1.03 -21.51 19.84
CA THR A 738 -0.35 -21.69 20.32
C THR A 738 -1.28 -20.79 19.52
N PHE A 739 -2.20 -21.40 18.76
CA PHE A 739 -3.27 -20.72 18.03
C PHE A 739 -4.53 -20.71 18.92
N ARG A 740 -5.19 -19.54 19.03
CA ARG A 740 -6.41 -19.39 19.82
C ARG A 740 -7.48 -18.64 19.04
N TRP A 741 -8.71 -19.09 19.23
CA TRP A 741 -9.91 -18.47 18.68
C TRP A 741 -10.67 -17.73 19.79
N LEU A 742 -11.09 -16.50 19.51
CA LEU A 742 -11.90 -15.73 20.44
C LEU A 742 -13.31 -16.31 20.56
N ARG A 743 -13.88 -16.33 21.76
CA ARG A 743 -15.26 -16.79 21.97
C ARG A 743 -16.24 -15.71 21.52
N GLY A 744 -17.22 -16.07 20.68
CA GLY A 744 -18.25 -15.16 20.18
C GLY A 744 -19.43 -14.89 21.14
N GLY A 745 -19.32 -15.33 22.40
CA GLY A 745 -20.40 -15.28 23.40
C GLY A 745 -19.90 -15.66 24.79
N GLU A 746 -20.79 -15.76 25.77
CA GLU A 746 -20.42 -16.19 27.12
C GLU A 746 -20.20 -17.71 27.23
N CYS A 747 -19.25 -18.15 28.05
CA CYS A 747 -19.05 -19.58 28.34
C CYS A 747 -20.16 -20.13 29.26
N ASP A 748 -20.67 -21.31 28.93
CA ASP A 748 -21.81 -21.97 29.56
C ASP A 748 -21.46 -23.29 30.29
N CYS A 749 -20.20 -23.72 30.29
CA CYS A 749 -19.72 -24.98 30.89
C CYS A 749 -20.03 -25.21 32.38
N GLY A 750 -20.55 -24.21 33.12
CA GLY A 750 -20.97 -24.34 34.52
C GLY A 750 -19.86 -24.50 35.57
N ASP A 751 -18.59 -24.60 35.19
CA ASP A 751 -17.49 -24.82 36.15
C ASP A 751 -17.16 -23.58 36.98
N VAL A 752 -17.82 -23.41 38.12
CA VAL A 752 -17.56 -22.29 39.03
C VAL A 752 -16.11 -22.26 39.55
N SER A 753 -15.38 -23.38 39.54
CA SER A 753 -14.01 -23.45 40.08
C SER A 753 -12.96 -22.86 39.12
N LEU A 754 -13.16 -23.04 37.81
CA LEU A 754 -12.23 -22.63 36.75
C LEU A 754 -12.79 -21.54 35.82
N CYS A 755 -14.07 -21.61 35.44
CA CYS A 755 -14.69 -20.69 34.47
C CYS A 755 -14.91 -19.30 35.08
N ASP A 756 -14.24 -18.30 34.52
CA ASP A 756 -14.37 -16.91 34.91
C ASP A 756 -15.76 -16.33 34.59
N THR A 757 -16.40 -16.79 33.50
CA THR A 757 -17.80 -16.46 33.20
C THR A 757 -18.76 -16.99 34.27
N ALA A 758 -18.57 -18.23 34.75
CA ALA A 758 -19.42 -18.81 35.79
C ALA A 758 -19.22 -18.10 37.15
N GLN A 759 -17.96 -17.77 37.49
CA GLN A 759 -17.64 -16.96 38.67
C GLN A 759 -18.29 -15.57 38.62
N LYS A 760 -18.24 -14.91 37.46
CA LYS A 760 -18.88 -13.61 37.24
C LYS A 760 -20.41 -13.67 37.39
N ARG A 761 -21.07 -14.68 36.79
CA ARG A 761 -22.53 -14.89 36.92
C ARG A 761 -22.99 -15.09 38.37
N LEU A 762 -22.13 -15.65 39.23
CA LEU A 762 -22.40 -15.86 40.65
C LEU A 762 -21.85 -14.76 41.58
N GLY A 763 -21.18 -13.73 41.04
CA GLY A 763 -20.54 -12.68 41.84
C GLY A 763 -19.29 -13.14 42.63
N ILE A 764 -18.75 -14.33 42.34
CA ILE A 764 -17.61 -14.95 43.02
C ILE A 764 -16.30 -14.72 42.24
N GLU A 765 -16.19 -13.60 41.52
CA GLU A 765 -14.96 -13.23 40.80
C GLU A 765 -13.77 -13.24 41.76
N LYS A 766 -12.75 -14.05 41.47
CA LYS A 766 -11.48 -14.03 42.21
C LYS A 766 -10.93 -12.60 42.17
N THR A 767 -10.73 -11.99 43.34
CA THR A 767 -10.24 -10.62 43.47
C THR A 767 -8.77 -10.58 43.08
N TYR A 768 -8.51 -10.35 41.79
CA TYR A 768 -7.15 -10.21 41.26
C TYR A 768 -6.39 -9.08 42.00
N ARG A 769 -5.12 -9.33 42.33
CA ARG A 769 -4.25 -8.47 43.16
C ARG A 769 -4.16 -7.00 42.72
N TRP A 770 -4.53 -6.65 41.49
CA TRP A 770 -4.53 -5.28 40.99
C TRP A 770 -5.77 -4.46 41.40
N LYS A 771 -6.94 -5.09 41.64
CA LYS A 771 -8.14 -4.40 42.19
C LYS A 771 -7.90 -3.83 43.60
N GLN A 772 -6.82 -4.23 44.27
CA GLN A 772 -6.35 -3.68 45.56
C GLN A 772 -5.32 -2.54 45.44
N LYS A 773 -4.90 -2.15 44.24
CA LYS A 773 -3.95 -1.04 43.99
C LYS A 773 -4.58 0.15 43.25
N SER A 774 -5.89 0.10 42.98
CA SER A 774 -6.68 1.14 42.32
C SER A 774 -7.79 1.71 43.21
N LYS A 775 -7.63 1.58 44.52
CA LYS A 775 -8.28 2.35 45.58
C LYS A 775 -7.17 2.97 46.42
#